data_AF-A0A1X4GA30-F1
#
_entry.id   AF-A0A1X4GA30-F1
#
_cell.length_a   1.000
_cell.length_b   1.000
_cell.length_c   1.000
_cell.angle_alpha   90.00
_cell.angle_beta   90.00
_cell.angle_gamma   90.00
#
_symmetry.space_group_name_H-M   'P 1'
#
loop_
_entity.id
_entity.type
_entity.pdbx_description
1 polymer ?
#
loop_
_entity_poly.entity_id
_entity_poly.type
_entity_poly.pdbx_seq_one_letter_code
_entity_poly.pdbx_strand_id
1 'polypeptide(L)'
;MPESVTSPNSPVELIRSASDAERDIHRELLFDNIEFLIDVLTAAHAKRQRMDPVGCVGSTPERLARKRDKYTETCRYATIKREKSGDQDHCSCGDPLYNSDDPLDTVAAVVLSGPVESPAQRFFERWSRNAVRALREQYGDWEEISSLSQDSLSEVLGEFVRGGGVGRQRISRLQQLLTAVEKADYTDGVTLREFSRVQYQTYVDFLTEIPGIQENDAWWLLQTAFDKPTWPVDSQVDRLLCSLGLLDPADLKKERGRRHLLEDKLIDRQIATLYRALSTHAITAGGDVCGEACEIRKFLLTHRLRQQKSEQEGPIAVDLFAGAGGLSCGIGQTEFNVQWAIDNDPDAVATYRFNHPEIPHENVVCGDVREVNLSQRIKQTVGSPDILVGGPPCQSLSQAGYRSRRAGDEDYSVLDDGRTTLYTQYVQTVEELRPKAIVMENVEGMVNEVGDTGVRVIDWVIEDLELLSETGLGYDVEYRVQDMAELGVPQKRERVLLLGVREDLVEQNSSSTSELLDDIPVEGETQDIQQGLSGLPRLRRGEGGRVLAEIGRGSKSDYVNTHNLDSGTNLCFNHLAREHPMEKDRILFDEALEPGDTGWDIKYGSDGEYAEYIEYDVGTAEKQRFGDKYRMLQWSEPAPTIVAHLAKDANGYVLPDYYEYGYPDEERADPSRNRGITPREAARLQSFPDDYVFLGPFTSWFRQIGNAVPPIAGKRIGQVIGQFLTSTEQPNVETDAPPTNEAASDD
;
A
#
# COMPACT_ATOMS: atom_id res chain seq x y z
N MET A 1 -20.15 6.53 -19.91
CA MET A 1 -19.09 6.50 -20.94
C MET A 1 -18.16 7.65 -20.62
N PRO A 2 -17.05 7.44 -19.89
CA PRO A 2 -16.06 8.49 -19.76
C PRO A 2 -15.24 8.57 -21.05
N GLU A 3 -14.93 9.79 -21.44
CA GLU A 3 -14.20 10.14 -22.65
C GLU A 3 -12.84 9.43 -22.69
N SER A 4 -12.56 8.81 -23.84
CA SER A 4 -11.33 8.10 -24.11
C SER A 4 -10.16 9.08 -24.15
N VAL A 5 -9.34 9.07 -23.10
CA VAL A 5 -7.94 9.50 -23.20
C VAL A 5 -7.26 8.51 -24.15
N THR A 6 -7.18 8.88 -25.43
CA THR A 6 -6.40 8.14 -26.42
C THR A 6 -4.93 8.33 -26.10
N SER A 7 -4.37 7.41 -25.31
CA SER A 7 -2.91 7.25 -25.16
C SER A 7 -2.31 6.92 -26.53
N PRO A 8 -1.29 7.65 -27.01
CA PRO A 8 -0.79 7.53 -28.38
C PRO A 8 0.00 6.24 -28.69
N ASN A 9 0.38 5.46 -27.66
CA ASN A 9 1.08 4.18 -27.83
C ASN A 9 0.28 3.02 -27.25
N SER A 10 0.32 1.87 -27.92
CA SER A 10 -0.25 0.62 -27.39
C SER A 10 0.55 0.16 -26.15
N PRO A 11 -0.08 -0.52 -25.16
CA PRO A 11 0.62 -1.07 -24.00
C PRO A 11 1.87 -1.88 -24.36
N VAL A 12 1.77 -2.66 -25.43
CA VAL A 12 2.87 -3.49 -25.95
C VAL A 12 4.06 -2.65 -26.42
N GLU A 13 3.83 -1.56 -27.14
CA GLU A 13 4.90 -0.65 -27.59
C GLU A 13 5.53 0.07 -26.41
N LEU A 14 4.72 0.50 -25.45
CA LEU A 14 5.19 1.18 -24.26
C LEU A 14 6.15 0.29 -23.45
N ILE A 15 5.74 -0.95 -23.18
CA ILE A 15 6.55 -1.93 -22.43
C ILE A 15 7.81 -2.31 -23.22
N ARG A 16 7.72 -2.48 -24.54
CA ARG A 16 8.91 -2.77 -25.38
C ARG A 16 9.94 -1.64 -25.39
N SER A 17 9.50 -0.40 -25.14
CA SER A 17 10.39 0.76 -25.05
C SER A 17 11.06 0.92 -23.69
N ALA A 18 10.61 0.20 -22.67
CA ALA A 18 11.18 0.24 -21.33
C ALA A 18 12.51 -0.53 -21.25
N SER A 19 13.42 -0.07 -20.38
CA SER A 19 14.66 -0.80 -20.10
C SER A 19 14.37 -2.15 -19.43
N ASP A 20 15.30 -3.10 -19.56
CA ASP A 20 15.19 -4.41 -18.89
C ASP A 20 15.15 -4.24 -17.37
N ALA A 21 15.97 -3.35 -16.83
CA ALA A 21 16.00 -3.02 -15.40
C ALA A 21 14.65 -2.51 -14.89
N GLU A 22 14.00 -1.60 -15.63
CA GLU A 22 12.70 -1.06 -15.25
C GLU A 22 11.62 -2.15 -15.21
N ARG A 23 11.62 -3.05 -16.21
CA ARG A 23 10.69 -4.18 -16.28
C ARG A 23 10.92 -5.20 -15.17
N ASP A 24 12.17 -5.57 -14.94
CA ASP A 24 12.54 -6.61 -13.98
C ASP A 24 12.31 -6.15 -12.54
N ILE A 25 12.72 -4.92 -12.19
CA ILE A 25 12.48 -4.37 -10.85
C ILE A 25 10.98 -4.22 -10.59
N HIS A 26 10.21 -3.73 -11.57
CA HIS A 26 8.75 -3.63 -11.41
C HIS A 26 8.10 -4.99 -11.22
N ARG A 27 8.53 -6.00 -11.98
CA ARG A 27 8.02 -7.36 -11.90
C ARG A 27 8.27 -7.99 -10.53
N GLU A 28 9.50 -7.89 -10.01
CA GLU A 28 9.83 -8.40 -8.67
C GLU A 28 9.06 -7.62 -7.59
N LEU A 29 8.95 -6.29 -7.70
CA LEU A 29 8.13 -5.47 -6.80
C LEU A 29 6.68 -5.98 -6.71
N LEU A 30 6.07 -6.36 -7.84
CA LEU A 30 4.72 -6.90 -7.86
C LEU A 30 4.64 -8.32 -7.28
N PHE A 31 5.61 -9.20 -7.56
CA PHE A 31 5.63 -10.54 -6.99
C PHE A 31 5.79 -10.52 -5.48
N ASP A 32 6.70 -9.70 -4.96
CA ASP A 32 6.92 -9.51 -3.51
C ASP A 32 5.67 -8.99 -2.80
N ASN A 33 4.80 -8.28 -3.53
CA ASN A 33 3.58 -7.65 -3.00
C ASN A 33 2.29 -8.20 -3.62
N ILE A 34 2.31 -9.44 -4.12
CA ILE A 34 1.20 -10.00 -4.90
C ILE A 34 -0.09 -10.12 -4.09
N GLU A 35 0.03 -10.37 -2.78
CA GLU A 35 -1.09 -10.39 -1.84
C GLU A 35 -1.82 -9.06 -1.78
N PHE A 36 -1.08 -7.95 -1.88
CA PHE A 36 -1.66 -6.61 -1.92
C PHE A 36 -2.43 -6.40 -3.22
N LEU A 37 -1.86 -6.81 -4.37
CA LEU A 37 -2.54 -6.75 -5.66
C LEU A 37 -3.84 -7.56 -5.66
N ILE A 38 -3.84 -8.79 -5.10
CA ILE A 38 -5.05 -9.61 -4.96
C ILE A 38 -6.12 -8.88 -4.15
N ASP A 39 -5.74 -8.30 -3.00
CA ASP A 39 -6.67 -7.60 -2.11
C ASP A 39 -7.24 -6.35 -2.81
N VAL A 40 -6.42 -5.59 -3.57
CA VAL A 40 -6.88 -4.42 -4.35
C VAL A 40 -7.83 -4.82 -5.46
N LEU A 41 -7.48 -5.83 -6.28
CA LEU A 41 -8.35 -6.33 -7.35
C LEU A 41 -9.71 -6.78 -6.81
N THR A 42 -9.68 -7.51 -5.69
CA THR A 42 -10.88 -8.04 -5.04
C THR A 42 -11.75 -6.93 -4.45
N ALA A 43 -11.14 -5.96 -3.74
CA ALA A 43 -11.85 -4.83 -3.13
C ALA A 43 -12.43 -3.86 -4.16
N ALA A 44 -11.67 -3.55 -5.22
CA ALA A 44 -12.15 -2.71 -6.32
C ALA A 44 -13.38 -3.33 -7.02
N HIS A 45 -13.40 -4.65 -7.18
CA HIS A 45 -14.58 -5.36 -7.71
C HIS A 45 -15.76 -5.31 -6.73
N ALA A 46 -15.51 -5.63 -5.45
CA ALA A 46 -16.55 -5.67 -4.42
C ALA A 46 -17.28 -4.31 -4.30
N LYS A 47 -16.54 -3.20 -4.37
CA LYS A 47 -17.12 -1.85 -4.30
C LYS A 47 -18.03 -1.50 -5.48
N ARG A 48 -17.73 -2.01 -6.68
CA ARG A 48 -18.56 -1.77 -7.88
C ARG A 48 -19.89 -2.52 -7.85
N GLN A 49 -20.22 -3.22 -6.75
CA GLN A 49 -21.42 -4.05 -6.55
C GLN A 49 -21.67 -5.00 -7.72
N ARG A 50 -20.59 -5.47 -8.33
CA ARG A 50 -20.68 -6.47 -9.38
C ARG A 50 -20.92 -7.82 -8.71
N MET A 51 -21.80 -8.60 -9.31
CA MET A 51 -22.03 -9.98 -8.93
C MET A 51 -20.69 -10.71 -8.76
N ASP A 52 -20.49 -11.39 -7.64
CA ASP A 52 -19.20 -12.05 -7.37
C ASP A 52 -18.92 -13.13 -8.41
N PRO A 53 -17.66 -13.31 -8.83
CA PRO A 53 -17.30 -14.41 -9.73
C PRO A 53 -17.63 -15.75 -9.06
N VAL A 54 -18.12 -16.74 -9.81
CA VAL A 54 -18.22 -18.14 -9.37
C VAL A 54 -16.85 -18.81 -9.37
N GLY A 55 -16.77 -20.14 -9.32
CA GLY A 55 -15.50 -20.87 -9.40
C GLY A 55 -14.63 -20.67 -8.17
N CYS A 56 -15.25 -20.64 -6.99
CA CYS A 56 -14.52 -20.48 -5.75
C CYS A 56 -13.67 -21.73 -5.45
N VAL A 57 -12.35 -21.58 -5.47
CA VAL A 57 -11.39 -22.66 -5.11
C VAL A 57 -11.63 -23.15 -3.68
N GLY A 58 -12.06 -22.23 -2.81
CA GLY A 58 -12.49 -22.51 -1.43
C GLY A 58 -13.67 -23.47 -1.31
N SER A 59 -14.37 -23.73 -2.41
CA SER A 59 -15.58 -24.53 -2.52
C SER A 59 -15.41 -25.78 -3.40
N THR A 60 -14.17 -26.12 -3.76
CA THR A 60 -13.88 -27.37 -4.46
C THR A 60 -14.13 -28.57 -3.54
N PRO A 61 -14.63 -29.71 -4.06
CA PRO A 61 -14.82 -30.92 -3.28
C PRO A 61 -13.56 -31.35 -2.51
N GLU A 62 -12.39 -31.30 -3.15
CA GLU A 62 -11.10 -31.68 -2.55
C GLU A 62 -10.75 -30.79 -1.36
N ARG A 63 -10.97 -29.47 -1.50
CA ARG A 63 -10.68 -28.53 -0.41
C ARG A 63 -11.71 -28.63 0.71
N LEU A 64 -12.99 -28.85 0.40
CA LEU A 64 -14.03 -29.09 1.41
C LEU A 64 -13.78 -30.39 2.20
N ALA A 65 -13.32 -31.44 1.53
CA ALA A 65 -12.93 -32.69 2.18
C ALA A 65 -11.77 -32.48 3.17
N ARG A 66 -10.75 -31.68 2.80
CA ARG A 66 -9.63 -31.31 3.68
C ARG A 66 -10.03 -30.39 4.84
N LYS A 67 -11.03 -29.51 4.64
CA LYS A 67 -11.51 -28.51 5.61
C LYS A 67 -12.31 -29.09 6.79
N ARG A 68 -12.60 -30.40 6.82
CA ARG A 68 -13.27 -31.05 7.97
C ARG A 68 -12.40 -31.05 9.25
N ASP A 69 -11.09 -30.80 9.13
CA ASP A 69 -10.20 -30.58 10.26
C ASP A 69 -10.02 -29.06 10.53
N LYS A 70 -10.37 -28.65 11.75
CA LYS A 70 -10.45 -27.27 12.26
C LYS A 70 -9.25 -26.39 11.83
N TYR A 71 -9.42 -25.51 10.83
CA TYR A 71 -8.88 -24.14 10.69
C TYR A 71 -9.34 -23.61 9.31
N THR A 72 -10.31 -22.71 9.29
CA THR A 72 -10.98 -22.25 8.06
C THR A 72 -10.19 -21.14 7.37
N GLU A 73 -9.60 -21.41 6.20
CA GLU A 73 -9.29 -20.34 5.25
C GLU A 73 -10.59 -19.62 4.84
N THR A 74 -10.75 -18.38 5.29
CA THR A 74 -11.89 -17.53 4.97
C THR A 74 -11.83 -17.09 3.51
N CYS A 75 -13.00 -17.06 2.85
CA CYS A 75 -13.12 -16.55 1.49
C CYS A 75 -12.62 -15.10 1.43
N ARG A 76 -11.67 -14.78 0.54
CA ARG A 76 -11.11 -13.42 0.41
C ARG A 76 -12.17 -12.34 0.17
N TYR A 77 -13.19 -12.64 -0.63
CA TYR A 77 -14.33 -11.74 -0.83
C TYR A 77 -15.14 -11.53 0.45
N ALA A 78 -15.29 -12.57 1.29
CA ALA A 78 -15.97 -12.47 2.58
C ALA A 78 -15.19 -11.58 3.55
N THR A 79 -13.86 -11.77 3.62
CA THR A 79 -12.96 -10.96 4.44
C THR A 79 -13.03 -9.49 4.05
N ILE A 80 -13.05 -9.18 2.76
CA ILE A 80 -13.10 -7.81 2.24
C ILE A 80 -14.48 -7.16 2.43
N LYS A 81 -15.56 -7.93 2.29
CA LYS A 81 -16.94 -7.44 2.53
C LYS A 81 -17.34 -7.41 4.00
N ARG A 82 -16.49 -7.92 4.91
CA ARG A 82 -16.77 -8.08 6.35
C ARG A 82 -18.06 -8.85 6.63
N GLU A 83 -18.40 -9.81 5.77
CA GLU A 83 -19.55 -10.68 6.02
C GLU A 83 -19.20 -11.62 7.18
N LYS A 84 -19.96 -11.55 8.29
CA LYS A 84 -19.81 -12.50 9.40
C LYS A 84 -20.07 -13.90 8.85
N SER A 85 -19.05 -14.78 8.89
CA SER A 85 -19.16 -16.20 8.57
C SER A 85 -19.92 -16.95 9.68
N GLY A 86 -21.13 -16.50 9.99
CA GLY A 86 -21.96 -17.01 11.08
C GLY A 86 -22.85 -18.18 10.69
N ASP A 87 -23.18 -18.34 9.40
CA ASP A 87 -23.91 -19.50 8.90
C ASP A 87 -22.93 -20.48 8.24
N GLN A 88 -22.81 -21.67 8.81
CA GLN A 88 -22.03 -22.77 8.23
C GLN A 88 -22.62 -23.26 6.89
N ASP A 89 -23.85 -22.84 6.57
CA ASP A 89 -24.62 -23.33 5.42
C ASP A 89 -24.55 -22.43 4.18
N HIS A 90 -23.84 -21.29 4.14
CA HIS A 90 -23.81 -20.40 2.96
C HIS A 90 -22.41 -19.92 2.56
N CYS A 91 -22.03 -20.02 1.27
CA CYS A 91 -20.84 -19.33 0.75
C CYS A 91 -21.10 -17.83 0.64
N SER A 92 -20.28 -17.01 1.29
CA SER A 92 -20.24 -15.55 1.11
C SER A 92 -20.06 -15.11 -0.35
N CYS A 93 -19.45 -15.96 -1.18
CA CYS A 93 -19.27 -15.73 -2.62
C CYS A 93 -20.53 -15.97 -3.46
N GLY A 94 -21.55 -16.60 -2.89
CA GLY A 94 -22.79 -17.01 -3.55
C GLY A 94 -22.59 -18.00 -4.70
N ASP A 95 -21.49 -18.76 -4.75
CA ASP A 95 -21.26 -19.75 -5.80
C ASP A 95 -22.32 -20.87 -5.72
N PRO A 96 -23.11 -21.14 -6.79
CA PRO A 96 -24.16 -22.16 -6.73
C PRO A 96 -23.65 -23.57 -6.41
N LEU A 97 -22.39 -23.89 -6.71
CA LEU A 97 -21.82 -25.21 -6.48
C LEU A 97 -20.95 -25.27 -5.21
N TYR A 98 -21.17 -24.37 -4.24
CA TYR A 98 -20.24 -24.20 -3.13
C TYR A 98 -20.09 -25.41 -2.18
N ASN A 99 -21.07 -26.32 -2.18
CA ASN A 99 -21.13 -27.54 -1.38
C ASN A 99 -21.08 -28.80 -2.25
N SER A 100 -20.59 -28.66 -3.48
CA SER A 100 -20.39 -29.80 -4.38
C SER A 100 -19.45 -30.82 -3.74
N ASP A 101 -19.78 -32.09 -3.91
CA ASP A 101 -18.99 -33.24 -3.42
C ASP A 101 -18.34 -34.03 -4.57
N ASP A 102 -18.45 -33.54 -5.80
CA ASP A 102 -17.93 -34.20 -7.00
C ASP A 102 -17.42 -33.16 -8.01
N PRO A 103 -16.15 -33.22 -8.45
CA PRO A 103 -15.62 -32.32 -9.49
C PRO A 103 -16.46 -32.31 -10.77
N LEU A 104 -17.17 -33.40 -11.06
CA LEU A 104 -18.08 -33.51 -12.20
C LEU A 104 -19.16 -32.42 -12.23
N ASP A 105 -19.57 -31.86 -11.09
CA ASP A 105 -20.55 -30.78 -11.06
C ASP A 105 -20.05 -29.53 -11.81
N THR A 106 -18.78 -29.15 -11.59
CA THR A 106 -18.18 -28.00 -12.25
C THR A 106 -17.90 -28.31 -13.73
N VAL A 107 -17.46 -29.53 -14.04
CA VAL A 107 -17.24 -29.98 -15.43
C VAL A 107 -18.56 -29.98 -16.22
N ALA A 108 -19.63 -30.50 -15.65
CA ALA A 108 -20.97 -30.50 -16.25
C ALA A 108 -21.48 -29.08 -16.50
N ALA A 109 -21.21 -28.13 -15.58
CA ALA A 109 -21.59 -26.73 -15.76
C ALA A 109 -20.88 -26.09 -16.98
N VAL A 110 -19.61 -26.40 -17.21
CA VAL A 110 -18.85 -25.95 -18.40
C VAL A 110 -19.39 -26.60 -19.68
N VAL A 111 -19.69 -27.90 -19.65
CA VAL A 111 -20.28 -28.60 -20.79
C VAL A 111 -21.64 -28.00 -21.16
N LEU A 112 -22.49 -27.72 -20.16
CA LEU A 112 -23.80 -27.09 -20.39
C LEU A 112 -23.67 -25.69 -20.99
N SER A 113 -22.73 -24.86 -20.53
CA SER A 113 -22.56 -23.51 -21.08
C SER A 113 -22.01 -23.52 -22.50
N GLY A 114 -21.14 -24.48 -22.83
CA GLY A 114 -20.53 -24.58 -24.16
C GLY A 114 -19.26 -23.75 -24.30
N PRO A 115 -18.67 -23.68 -25.49
CA PRO A 115 -17.37 -23.04 -25.67
C PRO A 115 -17.45 -21.53 -25.44
N VAL A 116 -16.39 -20.97 -24.85
CA VAL A 116 -16.20 -19.53 -24.62
C VAL A 116 -14.93 -19.05 -25.32
N GLU A 117 -14.73 -17.73 -25.40
CA GLU A 117 -13.51 -17.17 -26.00
C GLU A 117 -12.32 -17.21 -25.04
N SER A 118 -12.58 -17.19 -23.72
CA SER A 118 -11.56 -17.12 -22.69
C SER A 118 -12.07 -17.76 -21.38
N PRO A 119 -11.24 -18.55 -20.67
CA PRO A 119 -11.64 -19.17 -19.41
C PRO A 119 -12.10 -18.16 -18.35
N ALA A 120 -11.60 -16.92 -18.35
CA ALA A 120 -12.05 -15.87 -17.45
C ALA A 120 -13.56 -15.59 -17.53
N GLN A 121 -14.20 -15.83 -18.70
CA GLN A 121 -15.65 -15.67 -18.86
C GLN A 121 -16.44 -16.69 -18.03
N ARG A 122 -15.86 -17.87 -17.74
CA ARG A 122 -16.48 -18.94 -16.93
C ARG A 122 -16.81 -18.48 -15.52
N PHE A 123 -16.03 -17.55 -14.98
CA PHE A 123 -16.29 -16.97 -13.67
C PHE A 123 -17.59 -16.16 -13.58
N PHE A 124 -18.25 -15.86 -14.70
CA PHE A 124 -19.53 -15.14 -14.73
C PHE A 124 -20.70 -16.01 -15.20
N GLU A 125 -20.48 -17.31 -15.44
CA GLU A 125 -21.49 -18.26 -15.91
C GLU A 125 -22.26 -18.91 -14.74
N ARG A 126 -23.17 -18.16 -14.10
CA ARG A 126 -23.97 -18.67 -12.97
C ARG A 126 -25.10 -19.60 -13.37
N TRP A 127 -25.72 -19.38 -14.53
CA TRP A 127 -26.91 -20.11 -14.91
C TRP A 127 -26.64 -21.61 -15.09
N SER A 128 -25.49 -21.99 -15.67
CA SER A 128 -25.15 -23.40 -15.89
C SER A 128 -24.82 -24.11 -14.58
N ARG A 129 -24.15 -23.41 -13.66
CA ARG A 129 -23.94 -23.87 -12.27
C ARG A 129 -25.26 -24.06 -11.52
N ASN A 130 -26.20 -23.12 -11.62
CA ASN A 130 -27.54 -23.27 -11.03
C ASN A 130 -28.30 -24.46 -11.65
N ALA A 131 -28.15 -24.68 -12.95
CA ALA A 131 -28.79 -25.79 -13.64
C ALA A 131 -28.25 -27.15 -13.15
N VAL A 132 -26.93 -27.28 -12.95
CA VAL A 132 -26.34 -28.48 -12.33
C VAL A 132 -26.81 -28.66 -10.89
N ARG A 133 -26.84 -27.59 -10.09
CA ARG A 133 -27.36 -27.66 -8.72
C ARG A 133 -28.80 -28.18 -8.69
N ALA A 134 -29.67 -27.66 -9.55
CA ALA A 134 -31.06 -28.11 -9.63
C ALA A 134 -31.18 -29.59 -10.01
N LEU A 135 -30.34 -30.08 -10.93
CA LEU A 135 -30.28 -31.51 -11.27
C LEU A 135 -29.89 -32.36 -10.04
N ARG A 136 -28.86 -31.94 -9.31
CA ARG A 136 -28.36 -32.62 -8.11
C ARG A 136 -29.37 -32.59 -6.96
N GLU A 137 -30.08 -31.48 -6.77
CA GLU A 137 -31.14 -31.35 -5.76
C GLU A 137 -32.34 -32.25 -6.05
N GLN A 138 -32.68 -32.44 -7.33
CA GLN A 138 -33.85 -33.21 -7.74
C GLN A 138 -33.59 -34.73 -7.84
N TYR A 139 -32.40 -35.13 -8.29
CA TYR A 139 -32.08 -36.53 -8.62
C TYR A 139 -30.88 -37.08 -7.86
N GLY A 140 -30.31 -36.36 -6.90
CA GLY A 140 -29.22 -36.87 -6.09
C GLY A 140 -27.90 -36.99 -6.87
N ASP A 141 -27.43 -38.22 -7.09
CA ASP A 141 -26.12 -38.49 -7.67
C ASP A 141 -26.09 -38.58 -9.21
N TRP A 142 -24.88 -38.65 -9.77
CA TRP A 142 -24.68 -38.70 -11.22
C TRP A 142 -25.08 -40.04 -11.85
N GLU A 143 -25.19 -41.13 -11.08
CA GLU A 143 -25.67 -42.41 -11.59
C GLU A 143 -27.16 -42.32 -11.88
N GLU A 144 -27.95 -41.79 -10.94
CA GLU A 144 -29.38 -41.53 -11.15
C GLU A 144 -29.60 -40.58 -12.34
N ILE A 145 -28.85 -39.48 -12.42
CA ILE A 145 -28.94 -38.51 -13.52
C ILE A 145 -28.57 -39.14 -14.87
N SER A 146 -27.56 -40.03 -14.92
CA SER A 146 -27.13 -40.71 -16.15
C SER A 146 -28.20 -41.61 -16.75
N SER A 147 -29.09 -42.15 -15.90
CA SER A 147 -30.19 -43.04 -16.32
C SER A 147 -31.39 -42.29 -16.90
N LEU A 148 -31.43 -40.96 -16.79
CA LEU A 148 -32.57 -40.14 -17.21
C LEU A 148 -32.73 -40.06 -18.73
N SER A 149 -33.99 -40.01 -19.15
CA SER A 149 -34.34 -39.74 -20.55
C SER A 149 -34.01 -38.29 -20.94
N GLN A 150 -33.83 -38.03 -22.24
CA GLN A 150 -33.65 -36.65 -22.74
C GLN A 150 -34.82 -35.73 -22.39
N ASP A 151 -36.05 -36.27 -22.33
CA ASP A 151 -37.24 -35.48 -21.98
C ASP A 151 -37.22 -35.07 -20.50
N SER A 152 -36.82 -35.97 -19.60
CA SER A 152 -36.67 -35.69 -18.17
C SER A 152 -35.58 -34.64 -17.90
N LEU A 153 -34.42 -34.76 -18.56
CA LEU A 153 -33.37 -33.74 -18.50
C LEU A 153 -33.83 -32.39 -19.08
N SER A 154 -34.63 -32.43 -20.15
CA SER A 154 -35.20 -31.23 -20.78
C SER A 154 -36.19 -30.50 -19.88
N GLU A 155 -36.96 -31.24 -19.08
CA GLU A 155 -37.93 -30.67 -18.13
C GLU A 155 -37.23 -29.80 -17.08
N VAL A 156 -36.22 -30.36 -16.41
CA VAL A 156 -35.47 -29.65 -15.35
C VAL A 156 -34.62 -28.52 -15.91
N LEU A 157 -33.90 -28.78 -17.00
CA LEU A 157 -33.04 -27.75 -17.62
C LEU A 157 -33.87 -26.68 -18.35
N GLY A 158 -35.11 -26.95 -18.69
CA GLY A 158 -36.01 -26.04 -19.40
C GLY A 158 -36.25 -24.73 -18.66
N GLU A 159 -36.25 -24.76 -17.32
CA GLU A 159 -36.39 -23.56 -16.48
C GLU A 159 -35.18 -22.60 -16.62
N PHE A 160 -34.00 -23.15 -16.89
CA PHE A 160 -32.74 -22.39 -17.04
C PHE A 160 -32.43 -22.01 -18.49
N VAL A 161 -33.00 -22.72 -19.47
CA VAL A 161 -32.71 -22.57 -20.90
C VAL A 161 -33.88 -21.88 -21.62
N ARG A 162 -34.00 -20.56 -21.47
CA ARG A 162 -34.93 -19.76 -22.31
C ARG A 162 -34.38 -19.67 -23.74
N GLY A 163 -34.86 -20.53 -24.65
CA GLY A 163 -34.55 -20.49 -26.08
C GLY A 163 -34.64 -21.86 -26.76
N GLY A 164 -35.78 -22.15 -27.40
CA GLY A 164 -36.24 -23.49 -27.86
C GLY A 164 -35.46 -24.21 -28.98
N GLY A 165 -34.14 -24.04 -29.09
CA GLY A 165 -33.30 -24.81 -30.03
C GLY A 165 -31.96 -25.28 -29.46
N VAL A 166 -31.45 -24.59 -28.43
CA VAL A 166 -30.11 -24.82 -27.86
C VAL A 166 -30.13 -25.89 -26.74
N GLY A 167 -31.31 -26.17 -26.16
CA GLY A 167 -31.48 -27.14 -25.07
C GLY A 167 -31.07 -28.57 -25.41
N ARG A 168 -31.52 -29.12 -26.55
CA ARG A 168 -31.21 -30.52 -26.92
C ARG A 168 -29.71 -30.75 -27.16
N GLN A 169 -29.02 -29.79 -27.77
CA GLN A 169 -27.58 -29.90 -27.99
C GLN A 169 -26.80 -29.85 -26.67
N ARG A 170 -27.23 -29.03 -25.70
CA ARG A 170 -26.64 -28.99 -24.35
C ARG A 170 -26.85 -30.31 -23.60
N ILE A 171 -28.06 -30.85 -23.65
CA ILE A 171 -28.41 -32.14 -23.04
C ILE A 171 -27.61 -33.29 -23.68
N SER A 172 -27.51 -33.30 -25.00
CA SER A 172 -26.71 -34.30 -25.71
C SER A 172 -25.23 -34.26 -25.29
N ARG A 173 -24.66 -33.08 -25.04
CA ARG A 173 -23.28 -32.95 -24.57
C ARG A 173 -23.13 -33.39 -23.13
N LEU A 174 -24.11 -33.12 -22.27
CA LEU A 174 -24.14 -33.64 -20.91
C LEU A 174 -24.17 -35.18 -20.91
N GLN A 175 -25.02 -35.81 -21.72
CA GLN A 175 -25.06 -37.28 -21.84
C GLN A 175 -23.75 -37.87 -22.37
N GLN A 176 -23.10 -37.19 -23.33
CA GLN A 176 -21.78 -37.57 -23.83
C GLN A 176 -20.71 -37.47 -22.75
N LEU A 177 -20.74 -36.42 -21.92
CA LEU A 177 -19.86 -36.29 -20.74
C LEU A 177 -20.05 -37.49 -19.80
N LEU A 178 -21.29 -37.80 -19.40
CA LEU A 178 -21.55 -38.91 -18.46
C LEU A 178 -21.08 -40.24 -19.02
N THR A 179 -21.30 -40.48 -20.32
CA THR A 179 -20.80 -41.70 -21.01
C THR A 179 -19.27 -41.74 -21.07
N ALA A 180 -18.61 -40.60 -21.24
CA ALA A 180 -17.14 -40.53 -21.28
C ALA A 180 -16.54 -40.77 -19.89
N VAL A 181 -17.13 -40.19 -18.85
CA VAL A 181 -16.73 -40.42 -17.45
C VAL A 181 -16.93 -41.89 -17.08
N GLU A 182 -18.06 -42.51 -17.41
CA GLU A 182 -18.33 -43.93 -17.11
C GLU A 182 -17.32 -44.89 -17.75
N LYS A 183 -16.78 -44.53 -18.92
CA LYS A 183 -15.84 -45.36 -19.68
C LYS A 183 -14.37 -45.10 -19.35
N ALA A 184 -14.06 -44.10 -18.55
CA ALA A 184 -12.68 -43.73 -18.26
C ALA A 184 -12.06 -44.73 -17.28
N ASP A 185 -10.81 -45.16 -17.54
CA ASP A 185 -10.11 -46.14 -16.71
C ASP A 185 -9.77 -45.64 -15.28
N TYR A 186 -10.00 -44.36 -15.00
CA TYR A 186 -9.61 -43.68 -13.76
C TYR A 186 -10.79 -43.15 -12.95
N THR A 187 -12.02 -43.53 -13.30
CA THR A 187 -13.26 -43.15 -12.63
C THR A 187 -13.92 -44.37 -12.01
N ASP A 188 -14.79 -44.13 -11.03
CA ASP A 188 -15.64 -45.18 -10.44
C ASP A 188 -17.09 -44.91 -10.86
N GLY A 189 -17.54 -45.53 -11.94
CA GLY A 189 -18.83 -45.19 -12.54
C GLY A 189 -18.86 -43.75 -13.07
N VAL A 190 -19.87 -42.96 -12.69
CA VAL A 190 -20.11 -41.61 -13.23
C VAL A 190 -19.64 -40.53 -12.24
N THR A 191 -18.45 -40.68 -11.68
CA THR A 191 -17.86 -39.69 -10.75
C THR A 191 -16.42 -39.34 -11.10
N LEU A 192 -16.00 -38.11 -10.80
CA LEU A 192 -14.61 -37.66 -10.93
C LEU A 192 -13.88 -37.55 -9.58
N ARG A 193 -14.45 -38.07 -8.48
CA ARG A 193 -13.86 -38.02 -7.13
C ARG A 193 -12.48 -38.68 -7.03
N GLU A 194 -12.33 -39.88 -7.60
CA GLU A 194 -11.07 -40.64 -7.57
C GLU A 194 -10.05 -40.16 -8.64
N PHE A 195 -10.48 -39.26 -9.52
CA PHE A 195 -9.68 -38.73 -10.62
C PHE A 195 -8.56 -37.80 -10.13
N SER A 196 -8.39 -37.56 -8.82
CA SER A 196 -7.48 -36.57 -8.21
C SER A 196 -5.97 -36.91 -8.21
N ARG A 197 -5.57 -38.12 -8.67
CA ARG A 197 -4.19 -38.66 -8.60
C ARG A 197 -3.47 -38.83 -9.95
N VAL A 198 -4.06 -38.36 -11.03
CA VAL A 198 -3.50 -38.51 -12.39
C VAL A 198 -2.49 -37.39 -12.68
N GLN A 199 -1.64 -37.53 -13.72
CA GLN A 199 -0.80 -36.43 -14.19
C GLN A 199 -1.67 -35.36 -14.88
N TYR A 200 -1.29 -34.09 -14.74
CA TYR A 200 -2.08 -32.97 -15.26
C TYR A 200 -2.41 -33.08 -16.75
N GLN A 201 -1.46 -33.52 -17.57
CA GLN A 201 -1.70 -33.68 -19.01
C GLN A 201 -2.80 -34.69 -19.30
N THR A 202 -2.86 -35.80 -18.54
CA THR A 202 -3.91 -36.81 -18.70
C THR A 202 -5.29 -36.26 -18.37
N TYR A 203 -5.42 -35.34 -17.40
CA TYR A 203 -6.70 -34.65 -17.17
C TYR A 203 -7.10 -33.85 -18.39
N VAL A 204 -6.17 -33.10 -18.95
CA VAL A 204 -6.45 -32.18 -20.06
C VAL A 204 -6.80 -32.97 -21.31
N ASP A 205 -6.06 -34.04 -21.60
CA ASP A 205 -6.35 -34.94 -22.71
C ASP A 205 -7.78 -35.51 -22.56
N PHE A 206 -8.13 -36.06 -21.39
CA PHE A 206 -9.48 -36.55 -21.11
C PHE A 206 -10.56 -35.46 -21.22
N LEU A 207 -10.35 -34.29 -20.59
CA LEU A 207 -11.32 -33.21 -20.57
C LEU A 207 -11.57 -32.64 -21.96
N THR A 208 -10.54 -32.60 -22.82
CA THR A 208 -10.66 -32.08 -24.19
C THR A 208 -11.33 -33.06 -25.17
N GLU A 209 -11.42 -34.35 -24.83
CA GLU A 209 -12.27 -35.30 -25.57
C GLU A 209 -13.76 -35.01 -25.39
N ILE A 210 -14.14 -34.31 -24.31
CA ILE A 210 -15.53 -33.99 -23.99
C ILE A 210 -16.01 -32.79 -24.83
N PRO A 211 -17.09 -32.93 -25.62
CA PRO A 211 -17.56 -31.86 -26.49
C PRO A 211 -17.97 -30.59 -25.73
N GLY A 212 -17.29 -29.49 -26.05
CA GLY A 212 -17.55 -28.15 -25.48
C GLY A 212 -16.55 -27.70 -24.43
N ILE A 213 -15.56 -28.53 -24.08
CA ILE A 213 -14.42 -28.14 -23.25
C ILE A 213 -13.22 -27.88 -24.18
N GLN A 214 -12.67 -26.67 -24.13
CA GLN A 214 -11.43 -26.34 -24.82
C GLN A 214 -10.21 -26.63 -23.94
N GLU A 215 -9.01 -26.68 -24.54
CA GLU A 215 -7.77 -26.95 -23.79
C GLU A 215 -7.56 -25.95 -22.64
N ASN A 216 -7.81 -24.66 -22.86
CA ASN A 216 -7.67 -23.65 -21.81
C ASN A 216 -8.78 -23.78 -20.74
N ASP A 217 -9.98 -24.25 -21.11
CA ASP A 217 -11.04 -24.59 -20.15
C ASP A 217 -10.62 -25.77 -19.26
N ALA A 218 -9.96 -26.79 -19.84
CA ALA A 218 -9.48 -27.94 -19.10
C ALA A 218 -8.45 -27.50 -18.03
N TRP A 219 -7.47 -26.66 -18.40
CA TRP A 219 -6.52 -26.09 -17.44
C TRP A 219 -7.20 -25.25 -16.34
N TRP A 220 -8.26 -24.51 -16.67
CA TRP A 220 -9.06 -23.78 -15.68
C TRP A 220 -9.89 -24.71 -14.77
N LEU A 221 -10.39 -25.83 -15.29
CA LEU A 221 -11.11 -26.85 -14.53
C LEU A 221 -10.19 -27.53 -13.51
N LEU A 222 -8.93 -27.78 -13.85
CA LEU A 222 -7.94 -28.30 -12.88
C LEU A 222 -7.88 -27.42 -11.63
N GLN A 223 -7.95 -26.10 -11.79
CA GLN A 223 -7.94 -25.14 -10.69
C GLN A 223 -9.28 -25.08 -9.94
N THR A 224 -10.40 -25.01 -10.65
CA THR A 224 -11.72 -24.67 -10.07
C THR A 224 -12.61 -25.86 -9.74
N ALA A 225 -12.27 -27.05 -10.23
CA ALA A 225 -12.95 -28.30 -9.94
C ALA A 225 -12.06 -29.27 -9.13
N PHE A 226 -10.73 -29.25 -9.33
CA PHE A 226 -9.80 -30.25 -8.77
C PHE A 226 -8.73 -29.69 -7.80
N ASP A 227 -8.80 -28.41 -7.43
CA ASP A 227 -7.87 -27.71 -6.51
C ASP A 227 -6.38 -27.86 -6.91
N LYS A 228 -6.07 -27.80 -8.22
CA LYS A 228 -4.69 -27.84 -8.73
C LYS A 228 -4.13 -26.44 -8.99
N PRO A 229 -2.87 -26.15 -8.63
CA PRO A 229 -2.22 -24.85 -8.83
C PRO A 229 -1.75 -24.65 -10.28
N THR A 230 -2.68 -24.58 -11.23
CA THR A 230 -2.37 -24.36 -12.65
C THR A 230 -2.76 -22.97 -13.12
N TRP A 231 -1.92 -22.36 -13.98
CA TRP A 231 -2.20 -21.08 -14.61
C TRP A 231 -2.57 -21.26 -16.09
N PRO A 232 -3.87 -21.25 -16.46
CA PRO A 232 -4.29 -21.39 -17.85
C PRO A 232 -3.90 -20.16 -18.68
N VAL A 233 -3.54 -20.40 -19.94
CA VAL A 233 -3.42 -19.32 -20.94
C VAL A 233 -4.80 -18.72 -21.19
N ASP A 234 -4.88 -17.40 -21.13
CA ASP A 234 -6.14 -16.68 -21.28
C ASP A 234 -5.87 -15.30 -21.88
N SER A 235 -6.31 -15.10 -23.13
CA SER A 235 -6.01 -13.89 -23.89
C SER A 235 -6.47 -12.58 -23.25
N GLN A 236 -7.50 -12.60 -22.39
CA GLN A 236 -7.97 -11.40 -21.70
C GLN A 236 -7.15 -11.12 -20.45
N VAL A 237 -6.84 -12.16 -19.67
CA VAL A 237 -5.97 -12.06 -18.49
C VAL A 237 -4.54 -11.73 -18.89
N ASP A 238 -4.03 -12.34 -19.96
CA ASP A 238 -2.67 -12.15 -20.47
C ASP A 238 -2.41 -10.70 -20.91
N ARG A 239 -3.42 -10.01 -21.47
CA ARG A 239 -3.31 -8.57 -21.77
C ARG A 239 -3.11 -7.73 -20.51
N LEU A 240 -3.88 -8.03 -19.46
CA LEU A 240 -3.74 -7.35 -18.16
C LEU A 240 -2.40 -7.69 -17.50
N LEU A 241 -1.98 -8.96 -17.52
CA LEU A 241 -0.66 -9.37 -17.04
C LEU A 241 0.48 -8.64 -17.77
N CYS A 242 0.34 -8.46 -19.09
CA CYS A 242 1.28 -7.66 -19.87
C CYS A 242 1.31 -6.21 -19.38
N SER A 243 0.16 -5.55 -19.21
CA SER A 243 0.11 -4.17 -18.69
C SER A 243 0.63 -4.03 -17.25
N LEU A 244 0.51 -5.07 -16.43
CA LEU A 244 1.13 -5.19 -15.11
C LEU A 244 2.65 -5.45 -15.17
N GLY A 245 3.23 -5.80 -16.32
CA GLY A 245 4.64 -6.20 -16.43
C GLY A 245 4.94 -7.62 -15.92
N LEU A 246 3.91 -8.41 -15.59
CA LEU A 246 4.03 -9.81 -15.14
C LEU A 246 4.15 -10.81 -16.30
N LEU A 247 3.84 -10.38 -17.53
CA LEU A 247 3.97 -11.19 -18.74
C LEU A 247 4.68 -10.38 -19.83
N ASP A 248 5.67 -10.97 -20.49
CA ASP A 248 6.36 -10.29 -21.57
C ASP A 248 5.50 -10.18 -22.83
N PRO A 249 5.56 -9.06 -23.59
CA PRO A 249 4.75 -8.90 -24.80
C PRO A 249 5.00 -9.96 -25.89
N ALA A 250 6.14 -10.65 -25.85
CA ALA A 250 6.44 -11.76 -26.76
C ALA A 250 5.55 -12.99 -26.49
N ASP A 251 5.15 -13.19 -25.24
CA ASP A 251 4.40 -14.36 -24.77
C ASP A 251 2.90 -14.27 -25.00
N LEU A 252 2.40 -13.09 -25.41
CA LEU A 252 1.00 -12.88 -25.84
C LEU A 252 0.62 -13.70 -27.07
N LYS A 253 1.59 -14.18 -27.86
CA LYS A 253 1.36 -15.03 -29.05
C LYS A 253 0.96 -16.46 -28.69
N LYS A 254 1.22 -16.90 -27.46
CA LYS A 254 0.85 -18.24 -27.01
C LYS A 254 -0.65 -18.27 -26.78
N GLU A 255 -1.37 -19.08 -27.55
CA GLU A 255 -2.84 -19.16 -27.50
C GLU A 255 -3.36 -20.29 -26.60
N ARG A 256 -2.51 -21.27 -26.24
CA ARG A 256 -2.91 -22.47 -25.49
C ARG A 256 -1.89 -22.93 -24.47
N GLY A 257 -2.35 -23.71 -23.50
CA GLY A 257 -1.52 -24.37 -22.49
C GLY A 257 -1.46 -23.59 -21.18
N ARG A 258 -0.29 -23.60 -20.53
CA ARG A 258 -0.06 -22.97 -19.22
C ARG A 258 1.04 -21.93 -19.19
N ARG A 259 1.04 -21.09 -18.15
CA ARG A 259 2.07 -20.10 -17.84
C ARG A 259 2.99 -20.58 -16.70
N HIS A 260 3.89 -21.53 -16.99
CA HIS A 260 4.78 -22.14 -15.98
C HIS A 260 5.61 -21.14 -15.19
N LEU A 261 6.10 -20.06 -15.81
CA LEU A 261 6.87 -19.04 -15.10
C LEU A 261 6.06 -18.36 -13.99
N LEU A 262 4.74 -18.20 -14.17
CA LEU A 262 3.86 -17.68 -13.11
C LEU A 262 3.62 -18.74 -12.03
N GLU A 263 3.50 -20.01 -12.43
CA GLU A 263 3.37 -21.13 -11.50
C GLU A 263 4.63 -21.26 -10.60
N ASP A 264 5.82 -21.07 -11.16
CA ASP A 264 7.09 -21.18 -10.44
C ASP A 264 7.36 -19.99 -9.49
N LYS A 265 6.82 -18.81 -9.82
CA LYS A 265 7.00 -17.57 -9.03
C LYS A 265 6.00 -17.42 -7.89
N LEU A 266 4.85 -18.07 -7.98
CA LEU A 266 3.76 -17.94 -7.01
C LEU A 266 3.66 -19.19 -6.15
N ILE A 267 3.28 -19.03 -4.88
CA ILE A 267 2.91 -20.20 -4.06
C ILE A 267 1.53 -20.72 -4.48
N ASP A 268 1.29 -22.03 -4.34
CA ASP A 268 0.07 -22.72 -4.80
C ASP A 268 -1.24 -22.00 -4.44
N ARG A 269 -1.37 -21.49 -3.21
CA ARG A 269 -2.58 -20.79 -2.73
C ARG A 269 -2.82 -19.43 -3.41
N GLN A 270 -1.77 -18.81 -3.96
CA GLN A 270 -1.85 -17.52 -4.65
C GLN A 270 -2.29 -17.66 -6.09
N ILE A 271 -1.85 -18.70 -6.79
CA ILE A 271 -2.15 -18.91 -8.23
C ILE A 271 -3.65 -18.78 -8.47
N ALA A 272 -4.43 -19.55 -7.71
CA ALA A 272 -5.83 -19.66 -7.99
C ALA A 272 -6.64 -18.42 -7.56
N THR A 273 -6.19 -17.75 -6.50
CA THR A 273 -6.83 -16.52 -5.98
C THR A 273 -6.50 -15.31 -6.84
N LEU A 274 -5.25 -15.18 -7.28
CA LEU A 274 -4.80 -14.15 -8.19
C LEU A 274 -5.44 -14.30 -9.57
N TYR A 275 -5.43 -15.49 -10.15
CA TYR A 275 -6.04 -15.71 -11.47
C TYR A 275 -7.51 -15.30 -11.47
N ARG A 276 -8.28 -15.72 -10.46
CA ARG A 276 -9.70 -15.32 -10.31
C ARG A 276 -9.86 -13.79 -10.17
N ALA A 277 -9.02 -13.12 -9.39
CA ALA A 277 -9.07 -11.68 -9.20
C ALA A 277 -8.72 -10.91 -10.50
N LEU A 278 -7.69 -11.36 -11.22
CA LEU A 278 -7.30 -10.81 -12.53
C LEU A 278 -8.37 -11.04 -13.59
N SER A 279 -8.91 -12.25 -13.71
CA SER A 279 -10.03 -12.56 -14.62
C SER A 279 -11.21 -11.63 -14.36
N THR A 280 -11.54 -11.43 -13.08
CA THR A 280 -12.64 -10.55 -12.68
C THR A 280 -12.39 -9.11 -13.14
N HIS A 281 -11.18 -8.60 -12.97
CA HIS A 281 -10.83 -7.27 -13.44
C HIS A 281 -10.82 -7.19 -14.98
N ALA A 282 -10.13 -8.10 -15.65
CA ALA A 282 -9.97 -8.13 -17.11
C ALA A 282 -11.32 -8.13 -17.84
N ILE A 283 -12.26 -8.99 -17.41
CA ILE A 283 -13.60 -9.07 -18.02
C ILE A 283 -14.41 -7.80 -17.77
N THR A 284 -14.32 -7.22 -16.57
CA THR A 284 -15.26 -6.20 -16.13
C THR A 284 -14.75 -4.77 -16.30
N ALA A 285 -13.44 -4.58 -16.48
CA ALA A 285 -12.78 -3.28 -16.54
C ALA A 285 -11.77 -3.15 -17.70
N GLY A 286 -11.38 -4.25 -18.35
CA GLY A 286 -10.36 -4.23 -19.40
C GLY A 286 -8.93 -4.43 -18.88
N GLY A 287 -7.94 -4.19 -19.75
CA GLY A 287 -6.56 -4.62 -19.51
C GLY A 287 -5.49 -3.54 -19.25
N ASP A 288 -5.67 -2.30 -19.70
CA ASP A 288 -4.55 -1.32 -19.72
C ASP A 288 -4.86 0.11 -19.28
N VAL A 289 -6.12 0.54 -19.42
CA VAL A 289 -6.54 1.88 -19.04
C VAL A 289 -7.71 1.73 -18.10
N CYS A 290 -7.40 1.80 -16.80
CA CYS A 290 -8.41 2.11 -15.82
C CYS A 290 -8.22 3.60 -15.48
N GLY A 291 -9.28 4.41 -15.66
CA GLY A 291 -9.19 5.87 -15.59
C GLY A 291 -8.59 6.39 -14.27
N GLU A 292 -8.31 7.68 -14.17
CA GLU A 292 -7.57 8.27 -13.03
C GLU A 292 -8.16 7.93 -11.63
N ALA A 293 -9.43 7.58 -11.52
CA ALA A 293 -10.04 7.13 -10.25
C ALA A 293 -9.83 5.64 -9.92
N CYS A 294 -9.00 4.91 -10.68
CA CYS A 294 -8.78 3.48 -10.50
C CYS A 294 -7.52 3.17 -9.71
N GLU A 295 -7.67 2.44 -8.61
CA GLU A 295 -6.60 2.12 -7.67
C GLU A 295 -5.58 1.12 -8.25
N ILE A 296 -6.04 0.27 -9.18
CA ILE A 296 -5.18 -0.73 -9.83
C ILE A 296 -4.13 -0.07 -10.73
N ARG A 297 -4.34 1.19 -11.16
CA ARG A 297 -3.38 1.91 -12.02
C ARG A 297 -1.99 1.98 -11.40
N LYS A 298 -1.89 2.06 -10.06
CA LYS A 298 -0.61 2.11 -9.33
C LYS A 298 0.24 0.83 -9.52
N PHE A 299 -0.41 -0.29 -9.85
CA PHE A 299 0.25 -1.57 -10.13
C PHE A 299 0.62 -1.76 -11.59
N LEU A 300 0.12 -0.91 -12.51
CA LEU A 300 0.39 -1.06 -13.93
C LEU A 300 1.77 -0.50 -14.29
N LEU A 301 2.63 -1.33 -14.88
CA LEU A 301 3.87 -0.87 -15.50
C LEU A 301 3.57 0.19 -16.58
N THR A 302 2.50 0.01 -17.34
CA THR A 302 2.11 0.96 -18.39
C THR A 302 1.69 2.32 -17.83
N HIS A 303 1.15 2.40 -16.61
CA HIS A 303 0.89 3.68 -15.95
C HIS A 303 2.20 4.35 -15.55
N ARG A 304 3.10 3.61 -14.89
CA ARG A 304 4.44 4.08 -14.54
C ARG A 304 5.22 4.64 -15.74
N LEU A 305 5.29 3.88 -16.83
CA LEU A 305 5.98 4.30 -18.05
C LEU A 305 5.33 5.53 -18.73
N ARG A 306 4.04 5.81 -18.48
CA ARG A 306 3.41 7.06 -18.92
C ARG A 306 3.83 8.24 -18.04
N GLN A 307 3.91 8.04 -16.72
CA GLN A 307 4.37 9.07 -15.77
C GLN A 307 5.86 9.42 -15.96
N GLN A 308 6.69 8.44 -16.33
CA GLN A 308 8.11 8.70 -16.65
C GLN A 308 8.31 9.43 -17.99
N LYS A 309 7.31 9.38 -18.88
CA LYS A 309 7.36 10.06 -20.18
C LYS A 309 6.72 11.43 -20.17
N SER A 310 5.94 11.78 -19.14
CA SER A 310 5.42 13.15 -19.04
C SER A 310 6.58 14.11 -18.81
N GLU A 311 6.52 15.27 -19.46
CA GLU A 311 7.50 16.32 -19.24
C GLU A 311 7.43 16.74 -17.77
N GLN A 312 8.57 16.63 -17.09
CA GLN A 312 8.73 17.08 -15.72
C GLN A 312 9.53 18.39 -15.76
N GLU A 313 8.86 19.51 -15.60
CA GLU A 313 9.47 20.84 -15.53
C GLU A 313 9.79 21.19 -14.07
N GLY A 314 10.79 22.04 -13.85
CA GLY A 314 11.14 22.58 -12.53
C GLY A 314 12.47 22.10 -11.97
N PRO A 315 12.90 22.65 -10.82
CA PRO A 315 14.20 22.36 -10.23
C PRO A 315 14.30 20.90 -9.76
N ILE A 316 15.48 20.30 -9.89
CA ILE A 316 15.72 18.89 -9.61
C ILE A 316 15.99 18.68 -8.11
N ALA A 317 15.27 17.74 -7.51
CA ALA A 317 15.46 17.29 -6.13
C ALA A 317 16.02 15.86 -6.04
N VAL A 318 16.90 15.65 -5.05
CA VAL A 318 17.49 14.35 -4.71
C VAL A 318 17.29 14.08 -3.22
N ASP A 319 16.81 12.89 -2.85
CA ASP A 319 16.50 12.51 -1.47
C ASP A 319 17.43 11.39 -0.95
N LEU A 320 18.29 11.72 0.01
CA LEU A 320 19.17 10.76 0.68
C LEU A 320 18.55 10.29 1.98
N PHE A 321 18.66 9.00 2.29
CA PHE A 321 18.00 8.41 3.47
C PHE A 321 16.47 8.59 3.39
N ALA A 322 15.93 8.39 2.19
CA ALA A 322 14.58 8.81 1.83
C ALA A 322 13.48 8.09 2.61
N GLY A 323 13.79 6.93 3.22
CA GLY A 323 12.82 6.07 3.86
C GLY A 323 11.66 5.74 2.92
N ALA A 324 10.44 5.81 3.44
CA ALA A 324 9.22 5.62 2.66
C ALA A 324 8.83 6.88 1.85
N GLY A 325 9.66 7.92 1.79
CA GLY A 325 9.45 9.07 0.92
C GLY A 325 8.50 10.15 1.46
N GLY A 326 8.41 10.33 2.78
CA GLY A 326 7.56 11.37 3.37
C GLY A 326 7.99 12.79 3.00
N LEU A 327 9.29 13.09 3.08
CA LEU A 327 9.86 14.37 2.67
C LEU A 327 9.66 14.61 1.16
N SER A 328 10.04 13.63 0.34
CA SER A 328 9.81 13.65 -1.11
C SER A 328 8.33 13.79 -1.51
N CYS A 329 7.41 13.17 -0.78
CA CYS A 329 5.96 13.31 -1.03
C CYS A 329 5.49 14.76 -0.81
N GLY A 330 6.09 15.50 0.12
CA GLY A 330 5.83 16.92 0.33
C GLY A 330 6.46 17.79 -0.74
N ILE A 331 7.76 17.57 -1.02
CA ILE A 331 8.53 18.33 -2.00
C ILE A 331 7.94 18.18 -3.41
N GLY A 332 7.54 16.97 -3.81
CA GLY A 332 6.89 16.71 -5.10
C GLY A 332 5.51 17.35 -5.27
N GLN A 333 4.94 17.96 -4.23
CA GLN A 333 3.72 18.80 -4.33
C GLN A 333 4.03 20.27 -4.59
N THR A 334 5.29 20.60 -4.84
CA THR A 334 5.77 21.96 -5.16
C THR A 334 6.32 21.96 -6.59
N GLU A 335 7.08 22.99 -6.98
CA GLU A 335 7.72 23.06 -8.30
C GLU A 335 8.90 22.11 -8.48
N PHE A 336 9.38 21.47 -7.40
CA PHE A 336 10.50 20.54 -7.46
C PHE A 336 10.12 19.20 -8.10
N ASN A 337 11.02 18.70 -8.93
CA ASN A 337 10.96 17.39 -9.53
C ASN A 337 11.96 16.44 -8.84
N VAL A 338 11.44 15.52 -8.01
CA VAL A 338 12.27 14.51 -7.35
C VAL A 338 12.66 13.44 -8.37
N GLN A 339 13.96 13.29 -8.65
CA GLN A 339 14.43 12.38 -9.70
C GLN A 339 15.30 11.22 -9.22
N TRP A 340 15.78 11.28 -7.98
CA TRP A 340 16.66 10.26 -7.43
C TRP A 340 16.50 10.14 -5.92
N ALA A 341 16.50 8.91 -5.41
CA ALA A 341 16.40 8.64 -3.99
C ALA A 341 17.22 7.41 -3.59
N ILE A 342 17.67 7.35 -2.34
CA ILE A 342 18.33 6.17 -1.77
C ILE A 342 17.87 5.88 -0.34
N ASP A 343 17.64 4.61 -0.05
CA ASP A 343 17.51 4.07 1.30
C ASP A 343 18.02 2.63 1.34
N ASN A 344 18.31 2.11 2.54
CA ASN A 344 18.81 0.73 2.71
C ASN A 344 17.73 -0.25 3.21
N ASP A 345 16.54 0.21 3.57
CA ASP A 345 15.40 -0.62 4.00
C ASP A 345 14.58 -1.04 2.77
N PRO A 346 14.60 -2.34 2.39
CA PRO A 346 13.92 -2.80 1.18
C PRO A 346 12.41 -2.54 1.18
N ASP A 347 11.75 -2.62 2.34
CA ASP A 347 10.31 -2.36 2.44
C ASP A 347 10.00 -0.88 2.20
N ALA A 348 10.86 0.02 2.70
CA ALA A 348 10.74 1.45 2.49
C ALA A 348 10.98 1.83 1.02
N VAL A 349 12.01 1.24 0.39
CA VAL A 349 12.30 1.43 -1.04
C VAL A 349 11.17 0.89 -1.92
N ALA A 350 10.59 -0.25 -1.56
CA ALA A 350 9.41 -0.78 -2.27
C ALA A 350 8.22 0.19 -2.19
N THR A 351 7.93 0.72 -1.00
CA THR A 351 6.92 1.76 -0.79
C THR A 351 7.22 3.02 -1.61
N TYR A 352 8.47 3.50 -1.57
CA TYR A 352 8.89 4.69 -2.29
C TYR A 352 8.66 4.49 -3.80
N ARG A 353 9.20 3.41 -4.37
CA ARG A 353 8.98 3.05 -5.77
C ARG A 353 7.48 3.03 -6.06
N PHE A 354 6.69 2.30 -5.30
CA PHE A 354 5.26 2.15 -5.58
C PHE A 354 4.48 3.47 -5.65
N ASN A 355 4.80 4.45 -4.80
CA ASN A 355 4.06 5.71 -4.73
C ASN A 355 4.61 6.82 -5.65
N HIS A 356 5.82 6.66 -6.19
CA HIS A 356 6.48 7.65 -7.07
C HIS A 356 6.70 7.05 -8.48
N PRO A 357 5.61 6.87 -9.28
CA PRO A 357 5.66 6.28 -10.61
C PRO A 357 6.47 7.07 -11.64
N GLU A 358 6.60 8.37 -11.45
CA GLU A 358 7.38 9.30 -12.28
C GLU A 358 8.89 9.05 -12.22
N ILE A 359 9.38 8.41 -11.16
CA ILE A 359 10.81 8.11 -10.98
C ILE A 359 11.12 6.71 -11.51
N PRO A 360 12.09 6.54 -12.43
CA PRO A 360 12.59 5.22 -12.83
C PRO A 360 13.01 4.38 -11.64
N HIS A 361 12.70 3.07 -11.64
CA HIS A 361 12.98 2.19 -10.50
C HIS A 361 14.47 2.15 -10.15
N GLU A 362 15.36 2.28 -11.14
CA GLU A 362 16.81 2.29 -10.98
C GLU A 362 17.35 3.54 -10.27
N ASN A 363 16.58 4.63 -10.31
CA ASN A 363 16.89 5.89 -9.64
C ASN A 363 16.38 5.93 -8.19
N VAL A 364 15.54 4.96 -7.78
CA VAL A 364 15.23 4.71 -6.38
C VAL A 364 16.09 3.54 -5.91
N VAL A 365 17.23 3.86 -5.30
CA VAL A 365 18.28 2.90 -4.99
C VAL A 365 18.02 2.22 -3.65
N CYS A 366 18.02 0.89 -3.64
CA CYS A 366 18.08 0.10 -2.42
C CYS A 366 19.53 -0.23 -2.12
N GLY A 367 20.15 0.46 -1.17
CA GLY A 367 21.57 0.26 -0.86
C GLY A 367 22.08 1.10 0.31
N ASP A 368 23.23 0.71 0.83
CA ASP A 368 23.94 1.48 1.86
C ASP A 368 24.68 2.64 1.20
N VAL A 369 24.46 3.87 1.70
CA VAL A 369 25.12 5.08 1.21
C VAL A 369 26.65 4.99 1.27
N ARG A 370 27.22 4.16 2.16
CA ARG A 370 28.67 3.95 2.30
C ARG A 370 29.26 3.04 1.21
N GLU A 371 28.42 2.26 0.56
CA GLU A 371 28.82 1.27 -0.46
C GLU A 371 28.50 1.74 -1.88
N VAL A 372 27.66 2.77 -2.01
CA VAL A 372 27.24 3.33 -3.29
C VAL A 372 28.04 4.60 -3.56
N ASN A 373 28.62 4.73 -4.76
CA ASN A 373 29.17 6.01 -5.21
C ASN A 373 28.03 6.98 -5.56
N LEU A 374 27.51 7.65 -4.53
CA LEU A 374 26.33 8.52 -4.62
C LEU A 374 26.51 9.58 -5.70
N SER A 375 27.54 10.40 -5.58
CA SER A 375 27.78 11.54 -6.47
C SER A 375 27.92 11.13 -7.93
N GLN A 376 28.63 10.03 -8.20
CA GLN A 376 28.78 9.54 -9.57
C GLN A 376 27.42 9.10 -10.14
N ARG A 377 26.64 8.32 -9.38
CA ARG A 377 25.34 7.83 -9.84
C ARG A 377 24.34 8.96 -10.02
N ILE A 378 24.28 9.90 -9.07
CA ILE A 378 23.42 11.08 -9.16
C ILE A 378 23.83 11.93 -10.37
N LYS A 379 25.13 12.24 -10.54
CA LYS A 379 25.62 12.99 -11.73
C LYS A 379 25.30 12.33 -13.05
N GLN A 380 25.37 11.01 -13.14
CA GLN A 380 25.04 10.27 -14.35
C GLN A 380 23.55 10.37 -14.71
N THR A 381 22.67 10.47 -13.71
CA THR A 381 21.22 10.53 -13.91
C THR A 381 20.73 11.97 -14.08
N VAL A 382 21.10 12.87 -13.18
CA VAL A 382 20.50 14.21 -13.07
C VAL A 382 21.48 15.37 -13.27
N GLY A 383 22.77 15.08 -13.49
CA GLY A 383 23.81 16.12 -13.59
C GLY A 383 24.08 16.77 -12.22
N SER A 384 23.58 17.99 -12.03
CA SER A 384 23.67 18.72 -10.76
C SER A 384 22.27 18.97 -10.23
N PRO A 385 21.91 18.44 -9.04
CA PRO A 385 20.61 18.72 -8.45
C PRO A 385 20.52 20.17 -7.97
N ASP A 386 19.33 20.76 -8.02
CA ASP A 386 19.07 22.07 -7.44
C ASP A 386 18.95 21.98 -5.92
N ILE A 387 18.31 20.93 -5.42
CA ILE A 387 18.18 20.67 -3.98
C ILE A 387 18.60 19.24 -3.62
N LEU A 388 19.37 19.12 -2.54
CA LEU A 388 19.65 17.85 -1.89
C LEU A 388 18.94 17.81 -0.54
N VAL A 389 18.09 16.82 -0.32
CA VAL A 389 17.37 16.64 0.94
C VAL A 389 17.73 15.31 1.60
N GLY A 390 17.55 15.20 2.91
CA GLY A 390 17.69 13.91 3.57
C GLY A 390 17.74 13.98 5.09
N GLY A 391 17.57 12.82 5.72
CA GLY A 391 17.64 12.67 7.18
C GLY A 391 18.63 11.61 7.62
N PRO A 392 19.95 11.91 7.68
CA PRO A 392 20.95 10.95 8.13
C PRO A 392 20.62 10.43 9.55
N PRO A 393 20.59 9.11 9.78
CA PRO A 393 20.04 8.56 11.02
C PRO A 393 20.96 8.80 12.22
N CYS A 394 20.49 9.58 13.18
CA CYS A 394 21.21 9.90 14.43
C CYS A 394 20.73 9.12 15.66
N GLN A 395 20.42 7.83 15.50
CA GLN A 395 19.78 7.01 16.57
C GLN A 395 20.57 6.95 17.89
N SER A 396 21.89 7.11 17.83
CA SER A 396 22.80 7.24 18.99
C SER A 396 22.52 8.45 19.87
N LEU A 397 21.97 9.54 19.32
CA LEU A 397 21.74 10.82 19.98
C LEU A 397 20.36 10.93 20.65
N SER A 398 19.44 10.00 20.37
CA SER A 398 18.13 9.98 21.03
C SER A 398 18.25 9.50 22.49
N GLN A 399 17.47 10.07 23.42
CA GLN A 399 17.50 9.66 24.84
C GLN A 399 17.25 8.15 25.03
N ALA A 400 16.35 7.56 24.25
CA ALA A 400 16.03 6.12 24.30
C ALA A 400 17.17 5.25 23.73
N GLY A 401 17.79 5.68 22.63
CA GLY A 401 18.92 5.00 22.01
C GLY A 401 20.18 5.07 22.86
N TYR A 402 20.44 6.22 23.50
CA TYR A 402 21.54 6.42 24.44
C TYR A 402 21.42 5.50 25.66
N ARG A 403 20.24 5.47 26.32
CA ARG A 403 19.97 4.63 27.50
C ARG A 403 20.11 3.14 27.20
N SER A 404 19.63 2.69 26.05
CA SER A 404 19.63 1.27 25.69
C SER A 404 21.03 0.72 25.41
N ARG A 405 21.97 1.53 24.89
CA ARG A 405 23.34 1.08 24.59
C ARG A 405 24.28 1.16 25.78
N ARG A 406 24.16 2.20 26.62
CA ARG A 406 24.90 2.30 27.90
C ARG A 406 24.55 1.18 28.88
N ALA A 407 23.34 0.62 28.78
CA ALA A 407 22.94 -0.53 29.60
C ALA A 407 23.65 -1.85 29.22
N GLY A 408 24.29 -1.92 28.05
CA GLY A 408 24.98 -3.10 27.55
C GLY A 408 26.50 -2.96 27.43
N ASP A 409 27.05 -1.74 27.50
CA ASP A 409 28.48 -1.47 27.36
C ASP A 409 28.85 -0.16 28.09
N GLU A 410 29.68 -0.25 29.14
CA GLU A 410 30.12 0.90 29.95
C GLU A 410 31.18 1.76 29.23
N ASP A 411 31.84 1.23 28.19
CA ASP A 411 32.86 1.91 27.37
C ASP A 411 32.28 2.54 26.07
N TYR A 412 30.95 2.53 25.89
CA TYR A 412 30.31 3.05 24.67
C TYR A 412 30.47 4.57 24.50
N SER A 413 31.14 4.97 23.41
CA SER A 413 31.25 6.34 22.92
C SER A 413 30.24 6.60 21.80
N VAL A 414 29.37 7.60 21.99
CA VAL A 414 28.39 8.05 20.97
C VAL A 414 29.09 8.62 19.73
N LEU A 415 30.29 9.17 19.91
CA LEU A 415 31.11 9.76 18.85
C LEU A 415 31.75 8.70 17.95
N ASP A 416 31.93 7.48 18.46
CA ASP A 416 32.50 6.33 17.71
C ASP A 416 31.41 5.43 17.07
N ASP A 417 30.13 5.78 17.20
CA ASP A 417 29.05 5.05 16.53
C ASP A 417 29.06 5.36 15.02
N GLY A 418 29.27 4.34 14.19
CA GLY A 418 29.25 4.43 12.74
C GLY A 418 27.93 4.92 12.13
N ARG A 419 26.85 5.05 12.92
CA ARG A 419 25.62 5.76 12.51
C ARG A 419 25.72 7.27 12.65
N THR A 420 26.39 7.75 13.71
CA THR A 420 26.67 9.19 13.89
C THR A 420 27.54 9.71 12.75
N THR A 421 28.40 8.89 12.15
CA THR A 421 29.24 9.29 11.01
C THR A 421 28.51 9.33 9.66
N LEU A 422 27.22 8.93 9.56
CA LEU A 422 26.52 8.89 8.27
C LEU A 422 26.24 10.28 7.69
N TYR A 423 26.22 11.34 8.50
CA TYR A 423 26.14 12.71 7.98
C TYR A 423 27.35 13.06 7.11
N THR A 424 28.52 12.44 7.33
CA THR A 424 29.71 12.68 6.51
C THR A 424 29.49 12.27 5.05
N GLN A 425 28.70 11.22 4.81
CA GLN A 425 28.33 10.80 3.45
C GLN A 425 27.38 11.82 2.80
N TYR A 426 26.51 12.46 3.59
CA TYR A 426 25.68 13.55 3.13
C TYR A 426 26.54 14.75 2.73
N VAL A 427 27.44 15.23 3.62
CA VAL A 427 28.34 16.35 3.36
C VAL A 427 29.25 16.08 2.17
N GLN A 428 29.85 14.88 2.08
CA GLN A 428 30.67 14.50 0.92
C GLN A 428 29.88 14.57 -0.39
N THR A 429 28.61 14.15 -0.37
CA THR A 429 27.74 14.26 -1.54
C THR A 429 27.45 15.74 -1.88
N VAL A 430 27.27 16.61 -0.88
CA VAL A 430 27.14 18.07 -1.07
C VAL A 430 28.41 18.66 -1.68
N GLU A 431 29.59 18.31 -1.16
CA GLU A 431 30.89 18.78 -1.67
C GLU A 431 31.07 18.44 -3.14
N GLU A 432 30.71 17.22 -3.53
CA GLU A 432 30.91 16.73 -4.90
C GLU A 432 29.85 17.23 -5.88
N LEU A 433 28.58 17.35 -5.45
CA LEU A 433 27.47 17.74 -6.33
C LEU A 433 27.21 19.26 -6.38
N ARG A 434 27.55 19.99 -5.31
CA ARG A 434 27.32 21.43 -5.11
C ARG A 434 25.90 21.89 -5.44
N PRO A 435 24.84 21.29 -4.83
CA PRO A 435 23.46 21.73 -5.03
C PRO A 435 23.24 23.21 -4.68
N LYS A 436 22.21 23.85 -5.23
CA LYS A 436 21.88 25.25 -4.91
C LYS A 436 21.41 25.40 -3.45
N ALA A 437 20.64 24.43 -2.96
CA ALA A 437 20.16 24.36 -1.59
C ALA A 437 20.28 22.95 -1.00
N ILE A 438 20.37 22.86 0.33
CA ILE A 438 20.39 21.61 1.08
C ILE A 438 19.39 21.67 2.23
N VAL A 439 18.74 20.54 2.52
CA VAL A 439 17.87 20.37 3.68
C VAL A 439 18.26 19.10 4.41
N MET A 440 18.60 19.23 5.69
CA MET A 440 18.82 18.10 6.57
C MET A 440 17.78 18.09 7.69
N GLU A 441 16.98 17.02 7.75
CA GLU A 441 16.05 16.79 8.87
C GLU A 441 16.69 15.86 9.90
N ASN A 442 16.52 16.17 11.20
CA ASN A 442 16.98 15.28 12.25
C ASN A 442 16.24 15.42 13.58
N VAL A 443 16.54 14.52 14.51
CA VAL A 443 16.02 14.57 15.89
C VAL A 443 16.69 15.68 16.70
N GLU A 444 15.95 16.23 17.68
CA GLU A 444 16.42 17.24 18.63
C GLU A 444 17.72 16.85 19.34
N GLY A 445 17.96 15.55 19.57
CA GLY A 445 19.22 15.05 20.12
C GLY A 445 20.49 15.53 19.39
N MET A 446 20.38 15.95 18.13
CA MET A 446 21.51 16.47 17.34
C MET A 446 22.02 17.85 17.80
N VAL A 447 21.14 18.67 18.38
CA VAL A 447 21.49 20.01 18.91
C VAL A 447 21.83 20.00 20.40
N ASN A 448 21.68 18.84 21.04
CA ASN A 448 22.02 18.64 22.45
C ASN A 448 23.49 18.23 22.61
N GLU A 449 24.10 18.58 23.75
CA GLU A 449 25.45 18.14 24.09
C GLU A 449 25.51 16.61 24.23
N VAL A 450 26.53 16.00 23.63
CA VAL A 450 26.75 14.56 23.71
C VAL A 450 27.31 14.21 25.10
N GLY A 451 26.44 13.78 26.02
CA GLY A 451 26.86 13.49 27.40
C GLY A 451 27.32 14.77 28.12
N ASP A 452 28.48 14.72 28.78
CA ASP A 452 29.09 15.88 29.46
C ASP A 452 30.30 16.46 28.67
N THR A 453 30.34 16.24 27.35
CA THR A 453 31.51 16.56 26.52
C THR A 453 31.56 18.01 26.05
N GLY A 454 30.45 18.76 26.12
CA GLY A 454 30.34 20.10 25.53
C GLY A 454 30.26 20.11 23.99
N VAL A 455 30.15 18.95 23.33
CA VAL A 455 30.13 18.81 21.88
C VAL A 455 28.71 18.62 21.38
N ARG A 456 28.30 19.38 20.35
CA ARG A 456 27.03 19.20 19.63
C ARG A 456 27.33 18.73 18.21
N VAL A 457 26.61 17.71 17.75
CA VAL A 457 26.80 17.15 16.40
C VAL A 457 26.41 18.16 15.32
N ILE A 458 25.39 19.00 15.59
CA ILE A 458 24.98 20.05 14.66
C ILE A 458 26.12 21.02 14.32
N ASP A 459 26.98 21.36 15.27
CA ASP A 459 28.08 22.31 15.07
C ASP A 459 29.10 21.77 14.06
N TRP A 460 29.37 20.46 14.11
CA TRP A 460 30.25 19.80 13.15
C TRP A 460 29.67 19.78 11.74
N VAL A 461 28.36 19.57 11.61
CA VAL A 461 27.70 19.59 10.30
C VAL A 461 27.75 20.97 9.68
N ILE A 462 27.49 22.02 10.47
CA ILE A 462 27.56 23.41 10.03
C ILE A 462 29.00 23.76 9.62
N GLU A 463 29.97 23.47 10.49
CA GLU A 463 31.40 23.73 10.23
C GLU A 463 31.87 23.02 8.95
N ASP A 464 31.54 21.73 8.78
CA ASP A 464 31.94 20.96 7.59
C ASP A 464 31.33 21.53 6.29
N LEU A 465 30.11 22.08 6.35
CA LEU A 465 29.42 22.68 5.18
C LEU A 465 29.93 24.07 4.85
N GLU A 466 30.22 24.90 5.85
CA GLU A 466 30.82 26.23 5.69
C GLU A 466 32.27 26.14 5.18
N LEU A 467 33.05 25.18 5.68
CA LEU A 467 34.44 24.92 5.26
C LEU A 467 34.55 24.45 3.79
N LEU A 468 33.45 24.09 3.13
CA LEU A 468 33.45 23.81 1.69
C LEU A 468 33.82 25.04 0.85
N SER A 469 33.83 26.24 1.43
CA SER A 469 34.38 27.48 0.85
C SER A 469 35.90 27.39 0.61
N GLU A 470 36.63 26.52 1.32
CA GLU A 470 38.06 26.31 1.10
C GLU A 470 38.37 25.58 -0.22
N THR A 471 37.43 24.74 -0.69
CA THR A 471 37.58 23.91 -1.89
C THR A 471 36.68 24.37 -3.05
N GLY A 472 35.79 25.33 -2.83
CA GLY A 472 34.79 25.80 -3.79
C GLY A 472 33.87 26.87 -3.22
N LEU A 473 32.58 26.85 -3.59
CA LEU A 473 31.55 27.72 -2.98
C LEU A 473 31.03 27.07 -1.70
N GLY A 474 31.11 27.77 -0.57
CA GLY A 474 30.57 27.30 0.70
C GLY A 474 29.04 27.36 0.73
N TYR A 475 28.48 27.13 1.91
CA TYR A 475 27.06 27.30 2.19
C TYR A 475 26.89 28.24 3.37
N ASP A 476 25.96 29.17 3.27
CA ASP A 476 25.33 29.80 4.43
C ASP A 476 24.40 28.75 5.03
N VAL A 477 24.53 28.45 6.32
CA VAL A 477 23.81 27.35 6.97
C VAL A 477 23.22 27.82 8.30
N GLU A 478 21.95 27.54 8.50
CA GLU A 478 21.26 27.81 9.76
C GLU A 478 20.32 26.65 10.10
N TYR A 479 19.95 26.51 11.37
CA TYR A 479 19.00 25.48 11.80
C TYR A 479 17.91 26.02 12.71
N ARG A 480 16.75 25.35 12.70
CA ARG A 480 15.64 25.60 13.63
C ARG A 480 15.11 24.30 14.22
N VAL A 481 14.82 24.32 15.53
CA VAL A 481 13.98 23.28 16.15
C VAL A 481 12.52 23.63 15.85
N GLN A 482 11.86 22.82 15.03
CA GLN A 482 10.52 23.02 14.54
C GLN A 482 9.55 22.02 15.19
N ASP A 483 8.51 22.52 15.87
CA ASP A 483 7.34 21.69 16.18
C ASP A 483 6.46 21.58 14.92
N MET A 484 6.26 20.36 14.43
CA MET A 484 5.44 20.08 13.26
C MET A 484 3.97 20.46 13.47
N ALA A 485 3.50 20.59 14.72
CA ALA A 485 2.16 21.09 15.02
C ALA A 485 1.95 22.53 14.52
N GLU A 486 2.98 23.37 14.58
CA GLU A 486 2.95 24.74 14.05
C GLU A 486 2.87 24.76 12.53
N LEU A 487 3.25 23.69 11.84
CA LEU A 487 3.14 23.57 10.38
C LEU A 487 1.78 23.01 9.92
N GLY A 488 0.85 22.77 10.85
CA GLY A 488 -0.46 22.18 10.56
C GLY A 488 -0.49 20.66 10.58
N VAL A 489 0.52 19.99 11.15
CA VAL A 489 0.48 18.53 11.34
C VAL A 489 -0.26 18.22 12.65
N PRO A 490 -1.23 17.30 12.72
CA PRO A 490 -2.01 17.00 13.93
C PRO A 490 -1.22 16.13 14.92
N GLN A 491 0.01 16.54 15.21
CA GLN A 491 0.99 15.80 15.98
C GLN A 491 2.05 16.75 16.56
N LYS A 492 2.29 16.65 17.88
CA LYS A 492 3.41 17.31 18.56
C LYS A 492 4.69 16.54 18.24
N ARG A 493 5.54 17.11 17.39
CA ARG A 493 6.78 16.47 16.92
C ARG A 493 7.83 17.54 16.65
N GLU A 494 8.82 17.61 17.52
CA GLU A 494 9.95 18.52 17.36
C GLU A 494 11.05 17.87 16.50
N ARG A 495 11.56 18.62 15.52
CA ARG A 495 12.68 18.21 14.67
C ARG A 495 13.61 19.37 14.39
N VAL A 496 14.89 19.05 14.24
CA VAL A 496 15.90 19.98 13.76
C VAL A 496 15.78 20.02 12.24
N LEU A 497 15.52 21.20 11.72
CA LEU A 497 15.56 21.51 10.29
C LEU A 497 16.79 22.36 10.04
N LEU A 498 17.80 21.80 9.40
CA LEU A 498 18.96 22.54 8.91
C LEU A 498 18.75 22.87 7.45
N LEU A 499 18.89 24.16 7.12
CA LEU A 499 18.83 24.69 5.76
C LEU A 499 20.20 25.25 5.42
N GLY A 500 20.71 24.89 4.24
CA GLY A 500 21.90 25.50 3.69
C GLY A 500 21.64 26.02 2.28
N VAL A 501 22.15 27.22 1.97
CA VAL A 501 22.09 27.82 0.63
C VAL A 501 23.50 28.17 0.19
N ARG A 502 23.81 27.86 -1.06
CA ARG A 502 25.14 28.13 -1.61
C ARG A 502 25.42 29.64 -1.63
N GLU A 503 26.61 30.04 -1.17
CA GLU A 503 26.96 31.44 -0.88
C GLU A 503 26.70 32.42 -2.04
N ASP A 504 26.95 32.01 -3.29
CA ASP A 504 26.72 32.83 -4.49
C ASP A 504 25.25 33.28 -4.63
N LEU A 505 24.31 32.44 -4.19
CA LEU A 505 22.87 32.71 -4.29
C LEU A 505 22.38 33.59 -3.13
N VAL A 506 22.99 33.45 -1.95
CA VAL A 506 22.77 34.31 -0.78
C VAL A 506 23.18 35.74 -1.11
N GLU A 507 24.39 35.91 -1.65
CA GLU A 507 24.90 37.21 -2.09
C GLU A 507 24.02 37.84 -3.18
N GLN A 508 23.56 37.03 -4.15
CA GLN A 508 22.73 37.52 -5.24
C GLN A 508 21.35 38.02 -4.78
N ASN A 509 20.71 37.34 -3.83
CA ASN A 509 19.37 37.70 -3.35
C ASN A 509 19.39 38.65 -2.15
N SER A 510 20.56 38.90 -1.54
CA SER A 510 20.66 39.66 -0.29
C SER A 510 19.74 39.13 0.80
N SER A 511 19.64 37.79 0.90
CA SER A 511 18.82 37.09 1.90
C SER A 511 19.65 36.03 2.60
N SER A 512 19.30 35.69 3.84
CA SER A 512 20.02 34.68 4.65
C SER A 512 19.20 33.41 4.87
N THR A 513 19.87 32.31 5.19
CA THR A 513 19.20 31.06 5.58
C THR A 513 18.29 31.21 6.81
N SER A 514 18.63 32.10 7.75
CA SER A 514 17.77 32.44 8.88
C SER A 514 16.44 33.04 8.44
N GLU A 515 16.44 33.96 7.48
CA GLU A 515 15.21 34.57 6.94
C GLU A 515 14.35 33.51 6.23
N LEU A 516 14.96 32.62 5.45
CA LEU A 516 14.26 31.53 4.78
C LEU A 516 13.61 30.56 5.77
N LEU A 517 14.28 30.24 6.89
CA LEU A 517 13.66 29.44 7.94
C LEU A 517 12.45 30.17 8.54
N ASP A 518 12.57 31.47 8.83
CA ASP A 518 11.48 32.29 9.38
C ASP A 518 10.29 32.44 8.43
N ASP A 519 10.53 32.39 7.12
CA ASP A 519 9.49 32.43 6.07
C ASP A 519 8.70 31.12 5.92
N ILE A 520 9.12 30.02 6.55
CA ILE A 520 8.35 28.76 6.54
C ILE A 520 6.96 29.02 7.15
N PRO A 521 5.86 28.86 6.38
CA PRO A 521 4.54 29.24 6.86
C PRO A 521 4.09 28.39 8.05
N VAL A 522 3.74 29.06 9.14
CA VAL A 522 3.09 28.47 10.31
C VAL A 522 1.56 28.63 10.24
N GLU A 523 0.82 27.63 10.72
CA GLU A 523 -0.62 27.71 10.92
C GLU A 523 -0.95 28.33 12.29
N GLY A 524 -1.93 29.23 12.32
CA GLY A 524 -2.30 29.96 13.54
C GLY A 524 -3.06 29.13 14.59
N GLU A 525 -3.63 27.97 14.20
CA GLU A 525 -4.33 27.04 15.08
C GLU A 525 -3.78 25.63 14.89
N THR A 526 -3.53 24.91 15.98
CA THR A 526 -3.05 23.52 15.94
C THR A 526 -4.16 22.57 15.52
N GLN A 527 -3.82 21.58 14.70
CA GLN A 527 -4.76 20.57 14.24
C GLN A 527 -4.86 19.43 15.25
N ASP A 528 -6.06 18.93 15.49
CA ASP A 528 -6.31 17.84 16.44
C ASP A 528 -6.47 16.47 15.75
N ILE A 529 -6.46 15.40 16.56
CA ILE A 529 -6.63 14.02 16.07
C ILE A 529 -7.98 13.87 15.36
N GLN A 530 -9.02 14.53 15.85
CA GLN A 530 -10.38 14.46 15.33
C GLN A 530 -10.46 15.00 13.89
N GLN A 531 -9.86 16.16 13.64
CA GLN A 531 -9.71 16.75 12.33
C GLN A 531 -8.85 15.85 11.43
N GLY A 532 -7.68 15.39 11.90
CA GLY A 532 -6.73 14.61 11.11
C GLY A 532 -7.27 13.24 10.67
N LEU A 533 -8.01 12.57 11.55
CA LEU A 533 -8.55 11.24 11.27
C LEU A 533 -9.89 11.27 10.55
N SER A 534 -10.55 12.43 10.41
CA SER A 534 -11.88 12.61 9.78
C SER A 534 -12.01 11.98 8.36
N GLY A 535 -13.16 11.35 8.08
CA GLY A 535 -13.47 10.54 6.89
C GLY A 535 -13.00 9.06 6.85
N LEU A 536 -12.21 8.56 7.80
CA LEU A 536 -11.74 7.17 7.83
C LEU A 536 -12.80 6.17 8.35
N PRO A 537 -12.78 4.89 7.92
CA PRO A 537 -13.63 3.84 8.48
C PRO A 537 -13.41 3.66 9.99
N ARG A 538 -14.48 3.40 10.75
CA ARG A 538 -14.33 3.07 12.18
C ARG A 538 -14.10 1.57 12.35
N LEU A 539 -13.11 1.19 13.14
CA LEU A 539 -12.72 -0.21 13.38
C LEU A 539 -12.80 -0.55 14.87
N ARG A 540 -13.12 -1.81 15.17
CA ARG A 540 -12.85 -2.45 16.46
C ARG A 540 -11.47 -3.11 16.49
N ARG A 541 -11.05 -3.61 17.66
CA ARG A 541 -9.84 -4.43 17.79
C ARG A 541 -9.88 -5.61 16.82
N GLY A 542 -8.76 -5.86 16.13
CA GLY A 542 -8.63 -6.94 15.15
C GLY A 542 -9.36 -6.74 13.82
N GLU A 543 -10.18 -5.68 13.68
CA GLU A 543 -10.84 -5.39 12.40
C GLU A 543 -9.90 -4.65 11.44
N GLY A 544 -10.29 -4.60 10.17
CA GLY A 544 -9.55 -3.89 9.12
C GLY A 544 -8.78 -4.83 8.20
N GLY A 545 -7.77 -4.30 7.53
CA GLY A 545 -6.94 -5.07 6.60
C GLY A 545 -5.96 -4.22 5.80
N ARG A 546 -5.20 -4.88 4.91
CA ARG A 546 -4.34 -4.20 3.92
C ARG A 546 -5.15 -3.28 3.01
N VAL A 547 -6.33 -3.73 2.60
CA VAL A 547 -7.23 -3.02 1.70
C VAL A 547 -8.66 -3.22 2.18
N LEU A 548 -9.39 -2.12 2.29
CA LEU A 548 -10.82 -2.11 2.58
C LEU A 548 -11.60 -1.55 1.40
N ALA A 549 -12.69 -2.23 1.03
CA ALA A 549 -13.62 -1.76 0.00
C ALA A 549 -14.50 -0.60 0.50
N GLU A 550 -14.61 -0.44 1.82
CA GLU A 550 -15.31 0.66 2.46
C GLU A 550 -14.37 1.85 2.66
N ILE A 551 -14.79 3.00 2.18
CA ILE A 551 -14.27 4.31 2.60
C ILE A 551 -15.20 4.83 3.71
N GLY A 552 -14.67 5.50 4.74
CA GLY A 552 -15.45 5.87 5.92
C GLY A 552 -16.72 6.65 5.56
N ARG A 553 -17.77 6.51 6.37
CA ARG A 553 -19.04 7.24 6.21
C ARG A 553 -19.00 8.48 7.11
N GLY A 554 -19.12 9.68 6.53
CA GLY A 554 -19.13 10.96 7.26
C GLY A 554 -18.61 12.10 6.38
N SER A 555 -18.75 13.36 6.82
CA SER A 555 -17.95 14.42 6.22
C SER A 555 -16.49 14.30 6.65
N LYS A 556 -15.65 14.84 5.79
CA LYS A 556 -14.25 15.12 6.07
C LYS A 556 -14.16 16.52 6.68
N SER A 557 -13.21 16.73 7.57
CA SER A 557 -12.91 18.03 8.15
C SER A 557 -12.32 18.97 7.09
N ASP A 558 -12.36 20.28 7.35
CA ASP A 558 -11.72 21.28 6.48
C ASP A 558 -10.21 21.05 6.37
N TYR A 559 -9.58 20.55 7.45
CA TYR A 559 -8.18 20.14 7.46
C TYR A 559 -7.87 19.10 6.36
N VAL A 560 -8.66 18.02 6.32
CA VAL A 560 -8.48 16.91 5.36
C VAL A 560 -8.64 17.39 3.92
N ASN A 561 -9.60 18.29 3.68
CA ASN A 561 -9.86 18.83 2.35
C ASN A 561 -8.77 19.83 1.92
N THR A 562 -8.39 20.76 2.81
CA THR A 562 -7.42 21.84 2.52
C THR A 562 -6.02 21.28 2.23
N HIS A 563 -5.64 20.21 2.95
CA HIS A 563 -4.36 19.54 2.76
C HIS A 563 -4.41 18.42 1.73
N ASN A 564 -5.53 18.23 1.03
CA ASN A 564 -5.72 17.21 -0.01
C ASN A 564 -5.34 15.79 0.47
N LEU A 565 -5.62 15.48 1.74
CA LEU A 565 -5.33 14.17 2.31
C LEU A 565 -6.30 13.10 1.76
N ASP A 566 -7.47 13.55 1.32
CA ASP A 566 -8.38 12.75 0.50
C ASP A 566 -8.03 12.88 -0.99
N SER A 567 -7.25 11.95 -1.50
CA SER A 567 -6.93 11.90 -2.93
C SER A 567 -8.06 11.36 -3.82
N GLY A 568 -9.27 11.19 -3.27
CA GLY A 568 -10.43 10.66 -4.01
C GLY A 568 -10.36 9.14 -4.26
N THR A 569 -9.46 8.44 -3.57
CA THR A 569 -9.37 6.97 -3.62
C THR A 569 -10.68 6.34 -3.17
N ASN A 570 -11.08 5.28 -3.86
CA ASN A 570 -12.25 4.51 -3.53
C ASN A 570 -11.97 3.35 -2.57
N LEU A 571 -10.71 3.12 -2.19
CA LEU A 571 -10.31 2.09 -1.24
C LEU A 571 -9.58 2.73 -0.07
N CYS A 572 -9.60 2.06 1.09
CA CYS A 572 -8.82 2.45 2.25
C CYS A 572 -7.67 1.46 2.46
N PHE A 573 -6.42 1.94 2.39
CA PHE A 573 -5.21 1.13 2.47
C PHE A 573 -4.59 1.14 3.86
N ASN A 574 -3.92 0.05 4.23
CA ASN A 574 -3.14 -0.12 5.47
C ASN A 574 -3.93 0.17 6.77
N HIS A 575 -5.25 -0.02 6.76
CA HIS A 575 -6.13 0.28 7.88
C HIS A 575 -6.52 -1.00 8.62
N LEU A 576 -5.57 -1.51 9.41
CA LEU A 576 -5.70 -2.75 10.19
C LEU A 576 -5.44 -2.46 11.68
N ALA A 577 -6.43 -2.76 12.51
CA ALA A 577 -6.34 -2.66 13.96
C ALA A 577 -5.74 -3.94 14.56
N ARG A 578 -4.93 -3.78 15.61
CA ARG A 578 -4.40 -4.91 16.38
C ARG A 578 -5.51 -5.56 17.21
N GLU A 579 -5.43 -6.88 17.39
CA GLU A 579 -6.37 -7.65 18.20
C GLU A 579 -6.22 -7.38 19.70
N HIS A 580 -5.00 -7.11 20.17
CA HIS A 580 -4.66 -6.95 21.59
C HIS A 580 -5.12 -8.15 22.45
N PRO A 581 -4.51 -9.34 22.25
CA PRO A 581 -4.96 -10.57 22.89
C PRO A 581 -4.65 -10.65 24.39
N MET A 582 -3.78 -9.79 24.92
CA MET A 582 -3.42 -9.80 26.33
C MET A 582 -4.55 -9.21 27.17
N GLU A 583 -5.02 -9.97 28.15
CA GLU A 583 -6.08 -9.55 29.08
C GLU A 583 -5.74 -8.24 29.80
N LYS A 584 -4.48 -8.08 30.25
CA LYS A 584 -4.01 -6.85 30.89
C LYS A 584 -4.23 -5.60 30.02
N ASP A 585 -3.96 -5.70 28.71
CA ASP A 585 -4.05 -4.54 27.81
C ASP A 585 -5.51 -4.17 27.59
N ARG A 586 -6.40 -5.17 27.59
CA ARG A 586 -7.84 -4.94 27.49
C ARG A 586 -8.39 -4.27 28.74
N ILE A 587 -8.04 -4.77 29.93
CA ILE A 587 -8.43 -4.15 31.21
C ILE A 587 -7.95 -2.69 31.26
N LEU A 588 -6.68 -2.45 30.94
CA LEU A 588 -6.12 -1.10 30.97
C LEU A 588 -6.85 -0.13 30.01
N PHE A 589 -7.17 -0.58 28.80
CA PHE A 589 -7.79 0.29 27.81
C PHE A 589 -9.31 0.46 28.02
N ASP A 590 -10.00 -0.58 28.50
CA ASP A 590 -11.46 -0.62 28.56
C ASP A 590 -11.97 -0.11 29.92
N GLU A 591 -11.18 -0.23 30.99
CA GLU A 591 -11.61 0.04 32.38
C GLU A 591 -10.73 1.07 33.11
N ALA A 592 -9.42 1.11 32.86
CA ALA A 592 -8.50 1.92 33.66
C ALA A 592 -8.22 3.32 33.07
N LEU A 593 -7.94 3.41 31.77
CA LEU A 593 -7.49 4.64 31.11
C LEU A 593 -8.66 5.53 30.67
N GLU A 594 -8.62 6.79 31.07
CA GLU A 594 -9.48 7.86 30.55
C GLU A 594 -8.74 8.71 29.48
N PRO A 595 -9.43 9.38 28.55
CA PRO A 595 -8.79 10.24 27.55
C PRO A 595 -7.82 11.26 28.18
N GLY A 596 -6.56 11.23 27.76
CA GLY A 596 -5.48 12.07 28.31
C GLY A 596 -4.58 11.35 29.31
N ASP A 597 -5.04 10.25 29.92
CA ASP A 597 -4.26 9.49 30.89
C ASP A 597 -3.03 8.84 30.28
N THR A 598 -2.00 8.74 31.10
CA THR A 598 -0.82 7.92 30.87
C THR A 598 -0.73 6.78 31.87
N GLY A 599 0.13 5.81 31.58
CA GLY A 599 0.41 4.71 32.50
C GLY A 599 0.95 5.16 33.86
N TRP A 600 1.58 6.33 33.91
CA TRP A 600 2.02 6.95 35.15
C TRP A 600 0.82 7.39 36.02
N ASP A 601 -0.19 7.99 35.39
CA ASP A 601 -1.41 8.45 36.06
C ASP A 601 -2.18 7.25 36.62
N ILE A 602 -2.27 6.15 35.88
CA ILE A 602 -2.88 4.90 36.35
C ILE A 602 -2.12 4.30 37.54
N LYS A 603 -0.78 4.36 37.53
CA LYS A 603 0.02 3.80 38.62
C LYS A 603 -0.14 4.59 39.92
N TYR A 604 -0.22 5.91 39.84
CA TYR A 604 -0.16 6.82 40.99
C TYR A 604 -1.46 7.60 41.26
N GLY A 605 -2.54 7.28 40.54
CA GLY A 605 -3.88 7.81 40.73
C GLY A 605 -4.53 7.41 42.06
N SER A 606 -5.73 7.95 42.33
CA SER A 606 -6.34 8.05 43.66
C SER A 606 -6.67 6.72 44.36
N ASP A 607 -6.69 5.61 43.62
CA ASP A 607 -7.33 4.36 44.03
C ASP A 607 -6.34 3.19 44.02
N GLY A 608 -5.26 3.29 43.24
CA GLY A 608 -4.23 2.25 43.06
C GLY A 608 -4.73 0.92 42.47
N GLU A 609 -6.01 0.83 42.09
CA GLU A 609 -6.70 -0.40 41.69
C GLU A 609 -6.00 -1.15 40.55
N TYR A 610 -5.48 -0.41 39.57
CA TYR A 610 -4.83 -0.98 38.38
C TYR A 610 -3.30 -0.93 38.41
N ALA A 611 -2.69 -0.49 39.52
CA ALA A 611 -1.25 -0.26 39.61
C ALA A 611 -0.41 -1.54 39.36
N GLU A 612 -0.91 -2.71 39.80
CA GLU A 612 -0.23 -4.00 39.61
C GLU A 612 -0.13 -4.41 38.13
N TYR A 613 -1.10 -4.02 37.29
CA TYR A 613 -1.10 -4.36 35.85
C TYR A 613 0.00 -3.64 35.07
N ILE A 614 0.45 -2.49 35.56
CA ILE A 614 1.33 -1.58 34.83
C ILE A 614 2.69 -1.37 35.52
N GLU A 615 2.84 -1.79 36.77
CA GLU A 615 4.06 -1.59 37.56
C GLU A 615 5.33 -2.10 36.86
N TYR A 616 5.27 -3.29 36.24
CA TYR A 616 6.42 -3.84 35.51
C TYR A 616 6.81 -2.95 34.32
N ASP A 617 5.84 -2.32 33.68
CA ASP A 617 6.01 -1.55 32.45
C ASP A 617 6.48 -0.12 32.74
N VAL A 618 5.85 0.54 33.71
CA VAL A 618 6.10 1.94 34.08
C VAL A 618 7.25 2.10 35.07
N GLY A 619 7.55 1.07 35.86
CA GLY A 619 8.57 1.13 36.91
C GLY A 619 8.10 1.89 38.15
N THR A 620 8.98 2.15 39.10
CA THR A 620 8.66 2.84 40.37
C THR A 620 9.11 4.30 40.36
N ALA A 621 8.68 5.12 41.31
CA ALA A 621 9.12 6.51 41.46
C ALA A 621 10.65 6.63 41.62
N GLU A 622 11.28 5.63 42.24
CA GLU A 622 12.74 5.56 42.43
C GLU A 622 13.47 4.99 41.21
N LYS A 623 12.78 4.20 40.37
CA LYS A 623 13.36 3.53 39.19
C LYS A 623 12.32 3.47 38.07
N GLN A 624 12.02 4.65 37.51
CA GLN A 624 11.09 4.80 36.39
C GLN A 624 11.63 4.03 35.18
N ARG A 625 10.73 3.31 34.50
CA ARG A 625 11.01 2.62 33.24
C ARG A 625 10.44 3.44 32.09
N PHE A 626 9.21 3.15 31.70
CA PHE A 626 8.52 3.80 30.58
C PHE A 626 7.23 4.43 31.11
N GLY A 627 7.31 5.66 31.64
CA GLY A 627 6.19 6.34 32.29
C GLY A 627 4.93 6.48 31.42
N ASP A 628 5.14 6.57 30.11
CA ASP A 628 4.13 6.75 29.08
C ASP A 628 3.77 5.46 28.32
N LYS A 629 4.18 4.29 28.82
CA LYS A 629 4.00 2.98 28.16
C LYS A 629 2.55 2.56 27.93
N TYR A 630 1.60 3.32 28.45
CA TYR A 630 0.20 3.27 28.11
C TYR A 630 -0.29 4.71 28.01
N ARG A 631 -1.07 5.06 26.99
CA ARG A 631 -1.64 6.40 26.86
C ARG A 631 -2.93 6.36 26.07
N MET A 632 -3.99 6.93 26.64
CA MET A 632 -5.23 7.19 25.92
C MET A 632 -5.17 8.56 25.27
N LEU A 633 -5.35 8.60 23.95
CA LEU A 633 -5.33 9.82 23.18
C LEU A 633 -6.60 10.64 23.46
N GLN A 634 -6.46 11.97 23.41
CA GLN A 634 -7.57 12.89 23.51
C GLN A 634 -7.89 13.45 22.12
N TRP A 635 -9.14 13.28 21.67
CA TRP A 635 -9.56 13.62 20.30
C TRP A 635 -9.34 15.10 19.94
N SER A 636 -9.55 16.00 20.91
CA SER A 636 -9.41 17.45 20.78
C SER A 636 -7.97 17.97 20.93
N GLU A 637 -6.99 17.08 20.98
CA GLU A 637 -5.57 17.44 21.09
C GLU A 637 -4.80 16.84 19.90
N PRO A 638 -3.67 17.45 19.51
CA PRO A 638 -2.74 16.82 18.58
C PRO A 638 -2.15 15.54 19.18
N ALA A 639 -1.83 14.57 18.32
CA ALA A 639 -1.21 13.32 18.76
C ALA A 639 0.20 13.56 19.35
N PRO A 640 0.67 12.72 20.29
CA PRO A 640 2.11 12.65 20.57
C PRO A 640 2.86 12.19 19.31
N THR A 641 4.18 12.44 19.27
CA THR A 641 5.03 12.08 18.13
C THR A 641 4.78 10.65 17.66
N ILE A 642 4.42 10.43 16.40
CA ILE A 642 4.25 9.10 15.80
C ILE A 642 5.64 8.47 15.65
N VAL A 643 5.89 7.39 16.39
CA VAL A 643 7.20 6.72 16.45
C VAL A 643 7.23 5.40 15.68
N ALA A 644 8.40 5.04 15.16
CA ALA A 644 8.62 3.74 14.52
C ALA A 644 8.41 2.55 15.48
N HIS A 645 8.47 2.79 16.80
CA HIS A 645 8.19 1.77 17.82
C HIS A 645 6.76 1.25 17.80
N LEU A 646 5.81 1.96 17.17
CA LEU A 646 4.45 1.46 16.89
C LEU A 646 4.45 0.09 16.16
N ALA A 647 5.58 -0.28 15.53
CA ALA A 647 5.84 -1.60 14.98
C ALA A 647 5.75 -2.73 16.03
N LYS A 648 6.09 -2.46 17.29
CA LYS A 648 6.06 -3.44 18.39
C LYS A 648 4.66 -3.55 18.98
N ASP A 649 4.21 -2.47 19.60
CA ASP A 649 2.90 -2.33 20.21
C ASP A 649 2.32 -0.93 19.92
N ALA A 650 1.06 -0.72 20.28
CA ALA A 650 0.39 0.57 20.10
C ALA A 650 -0.17 1.09 21.43
N ASN A 651 0.47 0.71 22.54
CA ASN A 651 -0.05 0.94 23.89
C ASN A 651 0.06 2.42 24.29
N GLY A 652 1.05 3.14 23.75
CA GLY A 652 1.16 4.60 23.91
C GLY A 652 0.25 5.44 22.97
N TYR A 653 -0.62 4.79 22.19
CA TYR A 653 -1.49 5.44 21.19
C TYR A 653 -2.86 4.76 21.19
N VAL A 654 -3.47 4.62 22.37
CA VAL A 654 -4.81 4.06 22.48
C VAL A 654 -5.81 5.13 22.07
N LEU A 655 -6.57 4.86 21.03
CA LEU A 655 -7.66 5.68 20.55
C LEU A 655 -8.93 5.31 21.33
N PRO A 656 -9.53 6.23 22.09
CA PRO A 656 -10.82 5.99 22.73
C PRO A 656 -11.93 5.98 21.69
N ASP A 657 -13.03 5.29 22.00
CA ASP A 657 -14.15 5.12 21.09
C ASP A 657 -14.94 6.42 20.82
N TYR A 658 -14.53 7.30 19.88
CA TYR A 658 -15.40 8.36 19.31
C TYR A 658 -15.11 8.71 17.84
N TYR A 659 -16.13 9.20 17.12
CA TYR A 659 -15.97 9.79 15.79
C TYR A 659 -17.14 10.72 15.43
N GLU A 660 -16.84 11.95 15.06
CA GLU A 660 -17.73 13.13 15.10
C GLU A 660 -18.79 13.18 13.98
N TYR A 661 -19.95 12.58 14.24
CA TYR A 661 -21.28 12.98 13.74
C TYR A 661 -22.41 12.71 14.77
N GLY A 662 -22.04 12.32 15.98
CA GLY A 662 -22.88 12.39 17.17
C GLY A 662 -22.17 13.31 18.14
N TYR A 663 -22.93 14.16 18.84
CA TYR A 663 -22.46 14.89 20.01
C TYR A 663 -21.56 14.00 20.90
N PRO A 664 -20.59 14.57 21.66
CA PRO A 664 -19.95 13.85 22.75
C PRO A 664 -21.04 13.46 23.75
N ASP A 665 -21.62 12.30 23.49
CA ASP A 665 -22.60 11.65 24.33
C ASP A 665 -21.75 10.61 25.07
N GLU A 666 -21.24 11.02 26.23
CA GLU A 666 -20.50 10.13 27.15
C GLU A 666 -21.33 8.86 27.44
N GLU A 667 -22.67 8.93 27.33
CA GLU A 667 -23.57 7.78 27.46
C GLU A 667 -23.51 6.77 26.28
N ARG A 668 -22.83 7.11 25.16
CA ARG A 668 -22.71 6.25 23.96
C ARG A 668 -21.31 5.70 23.69
N ALA A 669 -20.30 6.04 24.47
CA ALA A 669 -18.99 5.38 24.37
C ALA A 669 -19.16 3.88 24.63
N ASP A 670 -18.50 3.07 23.82
CA ASP A 670 -18.33 1.65 24.08
C ASP A 670 -16.84 1.42 24.36
N PRO A 671 -16.37 1.48 25.63
CA PRO A 671 -14.96 1.31 25.99
C PRO A 671 -14.34 0.03 25.45
N SER A 672 -15.14 -1.03 25.23
CA SER A 672 -14.68 -2.27 24.60
C SER A 672 -14.16 -2.11 23.15
N ARG A 673 -14.37 -0.93 22.55
CA ARG A 673 -13.85 -0.54 21.24
C ARG A 673 -12.56 0.25 21.29
N ASN A 674 -12.11 0.67 22.47
CA ASN A 674 -10.83 1.34 22.64
C ASN A 674 -9.74 0.45 22.04
N ARG A 675 -8.80 1.04 21.29
CA ARG A 675 -7.77 0.26 20.60
C ARG A 675 -6.59 1.14 20.24
N GLY A 676 -5.42 0.52 20.07
CA GLY A 676 -4.31 1.20 19.41
C GLY A 676 -4.70 1.75 18.02
N ILE A 677 -4.13 2.90 17.65
CA ILE A 677 -4.25 3.42 16.29
C ILE A 677 -3.74 2.41 15.24
N THR A 678 -4.28 2.51 14.03
CA THR A 678 -3.87 1.73 12.86
C THR A 678 -2.74 2.42 12.08
N PRO A 679 -2.06 1.71 11.16
CA PRO A 679 -1.08 2.34 10.28
C PRO A 679 -1.68 3.47 9.43
N ARG A 680 -2.88 3.32 8.86
CA ARG A 680 -3.55 4.42 8.12
C ARG A 680 -3.82 5.65 9.00
N GLU A 681 -4.26 5.45 10.25
CA GLU A 681 -4.47 6.57 11.18
C GLU A 681 -3.14 7.25 11.52
N ALA A 682 -2.08 6.48 11.79
CA ALA A 682 -0.74 7.02 12.00
C ALA A 682 -0.22 7.78 10.76
N ALA A 683 -0.50 7.29 9.54
CA ALA A 683 -0.14 7.94 8.29
C ALA A 683 -0.88 9.27 8.11
N ARG A 684 -2.18 9.33 8.43
CA ARG A 684 -2.96 10.59 8.44
C ARG A 684 -2.43 11.59 9.46
N LEU A 685 -2.07 11.12 10.66
CA LEU A 685 -1.46 11.98 11.69
C LEU A 685 -0.03 12.45 11.33
N GLN A 686 0.62 11.78 10.39
CA GLN A 686 1.84 12.21 9.72
C GLN A 686 1.57 13.00 8.43
N SER A 687 0.32 13.34 8.11
CA SER A 687 -0.11 14.06 6.89
C SER A 687 0.14 13.36 5.54
N PHE A 688 0.22 12.02 5.53
CA PHE A 688 0.23 11.27 4.26
C PHE A 688 -1.16 11.26 3.59
N PRO A 689 -1.22 11.39 2.25
CA PRO A 689 -2.45 11.17 1.48
C PRO A 689 -3.02 9.76 1.64
N ASP A 690 -4.33 9.62 1.47
CA ASP A 690 -5.06 8.35 1.63
C ASP A 690 -4.68 7.28 0.61
N ASP A 691 -4.21 7.68 -0.57
CA ASP A 691 -3.73 6.76 -1.60
C ASP A 691 -2.23 6.46 -1.48
N TYR A 692 -1.51 7.04 -0.52
CA TYR A 692 -0.13 6.64 -0.24
C TYR A 692 -0.13 5.23 0.39
N VAL A 693 0.43 4.25 -0.31
CA VAL A 693 0.37 2.83 0.06
C VAL A 693 1.67 2.38 0.68
N PHE A 694 1.62 1.78 1.87
CA PHE A 694 2.80 1.21 2.53
C PHE A 694 2.89 -0.30 2.23
N LEU A 695 4.01 -0.72 1.66
CA LEU A 695 4.34 -2.10 1.31
C LEU A 695 5.18 -2.79 2.39
N GLY A 696 5.31 -4.12 2.28
CA GLY A 696 5.97 -4.97 3.27
C GLY A 696 5.02 -5.51 4.35
N PRO A 697 5.56 -6.13 5.43
CA PRO A 697 4.78 -6.69 6.52
C PRO A 697 4.15 -5.60 7.40
N PHE A 698 3.09 -5.95 8.14
CA PHE A 698 2.32 -5.03 9.01
C PHE A 698 3.20 -4.19 9.95
N THR A 699 4.21 -4.80 10.56
CA THR A 699 5.13 -4.11 11.48
C THR A 699 6.01 -3.09 10.76
N SER A 700 6.36 -3.33 9.49
CA SER A 700 7.16 -2.40 8.71
C SER A 700 6.38 -1.14 8.33
N TRP A 701 5.06 -1.21 8.14
CA TRP A 701 4.26 0.00 7.82
C TRP A 701 4.40 1.06 8.92
N PHE A 702 4.27 0.68 10.20
CA PHE A 702 4.48 1.61 11.31
C PHE A 702 5.91 2.15 11.39
N ARG A 703 6.91 1.30 11.11
CA ARG A 703 8.32 1.72 11.09
C ARG A 703 8.56 2.79 10.02
N GLN A 704 8.05 2.55 8.81
CA GLN A 704 8.11 3.49 7.68
C GLN A 704 7.44 4.82 8.03
N ILE A 705 6.21 4.78 8.56
CA ILE A 705 5.44 5.98 8.92
C ILE A 705 6.10 6.79 10.04
N GLY A 706 6.60 6.12 11.09
CA GLY A 706 7.22 6.80 12.23
C GLY A 706 8.59 7.41 11.94
N ASN A 707 9.34 6.82 11.00
CA ASN A 707 10.62 7.36 10.52
C ASN A 707 10.45 8.52 9.53
N ALA A 708 9.29 8.64 8.87
CA ALA A 708 9.08 9.67 7.86
C ALA A 708 9.01 11.09 8.44
N VAL A 709 9.42 12.04 7.59
CA VAL A 709 9.06 13.46 7.73
C VAL A 709 7.61 13.65 7.25
N PRO A 710 6.76 14.41 7.96
CA PRO A 710 5.40 14.70 7.49
C PRO A 710 5.41 15.36 6.09
N PRO A 711 4.60 14.90 5.11
CA PRO A 711 4.53 15.52 3.80
C PRO A 711 4.16 17.01 3.81
N ILE A 712 3.32 17.48 4.75
CA ILE A 712 3.05 18.92 4.88
C ILE A 712 4.34 19.71 5.16
N ALA A 713 5.20 19.21 6.05
CA ALA A 713 6.47 19.88 6.35
C ALA A 713 7.37 19.94 5.11
N GLY A 714 7.51 18.83 4.37
CA GLY A 714 8.26 18.80 3.12
C GLY A 714 7.72 19.78 2.08
N LYS A 715 6.39 19.93 1.98
CA LYS A 715 5.74 20.89 1.10
C LYS A 715 6.04 22.33 1.48
N ARG A 716 5.96 22.68 2.77
CA ARG A 716 6.25 24.05 3.24
C ARG A 716 7.70 24.43 2.98
N ILE A 717 8.63 23.52 3.26
CA ILE A 717 10.07 23.70 2.97
C ILE A 717 10.29 23.88 1.46
N GLY A 718 9.72 23.01 0.64
CA GLY A 718 9.83 23.10 -0.81
C GLY A 718 9.27 24.41 -1.38
N GLN A 719 8.19 24.95 -0.82
CA GLN A 719 7.61 26.23 -1.26
C GLN A 719 8.56 27.41 -1.04
N VAL A 720 9.19 27.49 0.14
CA VAL A 720 10.11 28.59 0.47
C VAL A 720 11.37 28.51 -0.41
N ILE A 721 11.98 27.33 -0.50
CA ILE A 721 13.20 27.16 -1.29
C ILE A 721 12.91 27.37 -2.79
N GLY A 722 11.78 26.87 -3.29
CA GLY A 722 11.37 27.07 -4.69
C GLY A 722 11.21 28.54 -5.04
N GLN A 723 10.54 29.32 -4.18
CA GLN A 723 10.40 30.77 -4.34
C GLN A 723 11.75 31.48 -4.37
N PHE A 724 12.66 31.13 -3.46
CA PHE A 724 14.02 31.67 -3.42
C PHE A 724 14.83 31.34 -4.69
N LEU A 725 14.76 30.10 -5.18
CA LEU A 725 15.48 29.73 -6.40
C LEU A 725 14.91 30.43 -7.64
N THR A 726 13.59 30.58 -7.72
CA THR A 726 12.92 31.27 -8.83
C THR A 726 13.20 32.77 -8.84
N SER A 727 13.30 33.45 -7.68
CA SER A 727 13.69 34.87 -7.61
C SER A 727 15.12 35.09 -8.11
N THR A 728 15.98 34.08 -8.00
CA THR A 728 17.37 34.14 -8.44
C THR A 728 17.52 34.06 -9.97
N GLU A 729 16.57 33.40 -10.65
CA GLU A 729 16.62 33.19 -12.10
C GLU A 729 16.04 34.36 -12.93
N GLN A 730 15.27 35.26 -12.30
CA GLN A 730 14.80 36.50 -12.92
C GLN A 730 15.72 37.67 -12.50
N PRO A 731 16.59 38.21 -13.38
CA PRO A 731 17.35 39.39 -13.03
C PRO A 731 16.38 40.55 -12.80
N ASN A 732 16.54 41.27 -11.69
CA ASN A 732 15.93 42.58 -11.50
C ASN A 732 16.24 43.45 -12.72
N VAL A 733 15.26 43.61 -13.62
CA VAL A 733 15.29 44.67 -14.62
C VAL A 733 14.98 45.94 -13.86
N GLU A 734 16.02 46.56 -13.28
CA GLU A 734 15.95 47.95 -12.86
C GLU A 734 15.63 48.79 -14.09
N THR A 735 14.35 49.14 -14.25
CA THR A 735 13.94 50.18 -15.19
C THR A 735 14.34 51.52 -14.59
N ASP A 736 15.59 51.92 -14.82
CA ASP A 736 16.03 53.30 -14.72
C ASP A 736 15.35 54.12 -15.84
N ALA A 737 14.08 54.45 -15.64
CA ALA A 737 13.41 55.48 -16.42
C ALA A 737 13.66 56.84 -15.74
N PRO A 738 14.34 57.79 -16.39
CA PRO A 738 14.56 59.10 -15.82
C PRO A 738 13.22 59.84 -15.65
N PRO A 739 13.07 60.72 -14.64
CA PRO A 739 11.83 61.40 -14.39
C PRO A 739 11.50 62.33 -15.57
N THR A 740 10.46 61.98 -16.32
CA THR A 740 9.86 62.88 -17.30
C THR A 740 9.14 63.99 -16.56
N ASN A 741 9.68 65.20 -16.66
CA ASN A 741 8.97 66.45 -16.38
C ASN A 741 7.69 66.49 -17.22
N GLU A 742 6.53 66.31 -16.59
CA GLU A 742 5.27 66.75 -17.18
C GLU A 742 5.11 68.25 -16.94
N ALA A 743 5.40 69.01 -17.99
CA ALA A 743 4.91 70.36 -18.15
C ALA A 743 3.38 70.32 -18.37
N ALA A 744 2.68 71.19 -17.66
CA ALA A 744 1.26 71.47 -17.85
C ALA A 744 0.95 71.90 -19.30
N SER A 745 -0.15 71.39 -19.85
CA SER A 745 -0.98 72.13 -20.80
C SER A 745 -2.43 71.64 -20.75
N ASP A 746 -3.32 72.63 -20.60
CA ASP A 746 -4.77 72.56 -20.69
C ASP A 746 -5.28 71.89 -21.99
N ASP A 747 -6.29 71.02 -21.88
CA ASP A 747 -7.59 71.12 -22.56
C ASP A 747 -8.58 70.04 -22.06
#